data_AF-A0A249W1I2-F1
#
_entry.id   AF-A0A249W1I2-F1
#
_cell.length_a   1.000
_cell.length_b   1.000
_cell.length_c   1.000
_cell.angle_alpha   90.00
_cell.angle_beta   90.00
_cell.angle_gamma   90.00
#
_symmetry.space_group_name_H-M   'P 1'
#
loop_
_entity.id
_entity.type
_entity.pdbx_description
1 polymer ?
#
loop_
_entity_poly.entity_id
_entity_poly.type
_entity_poly.pdbx_seq_one_letter_code
_entity_poly.pdbx_strand_id
1 'polypeptide(L)'
;MFAGCATYAGLNFDQLFGPQLVRERTASVETPQADFFQREVKPIVDNRCVVCHACYDAPCQLKLSSVEGIDRGASKALVYEGTRLTAAAPTRLFEDAETTQEWRDAGFHPVLNERDQSMAANLEAGLIARLLQQKERHPLPDQVQLEGFDFSIDREQTCPTIEEYEQYEKDNPNWGMPFGMPNLTNSEYHTLMTWLENGAIMNMHTPISDQEQAQINQYETLLNHSDLKNQLMSRYIYEHLFLSHLYFSELSEKPRFFTLVRSATPPGQPVKRISTRRPYDDPGVERVYYRIIPEQGTIVDKTHMPFALNKQRISNWKKWFIETDYSVTQLPSYEPEVAANPMTAFIDMPVKSRFKFMLDNAQNTIMAYIKGPVCRGQLALNVINDRFWVFFLDPDKADIPEVNEFYRSQADNLKLPAEQESNTLPVTNWVKYARQQARYLEAKSEFTNNWFKHGENLSTDVIWDGNGTNPSAALTVFRHFDSASVVQGLVGEQPKTVWILDYALLERIHYLLVAGFDVYGNFGHQLMTRMFMDFLRLEGESNFVTLLPADMRHQLQSSWYQDQSPQLSDFLQRNVKPFNQPTSVVYKTDDPKTELLNMMRKRLSPVLLPRYEITDTALSDKTEKELKRIGQVRGEGLQTVPQITMLMVRSKSGKDELFTLLHNNAHTNISSLFDEESNRDFANDDMTIVRGVVGSYPAAFFSLKENQVKEFVDQFSAIQNEADYVKLLDSFAIRRSSEKFWPFSDRIHNWYRTNQPIEFGLLDYNRFENR
;
A
#
# COMPACT_ATOMS: atom_id res chain seq x y z
N MET A 1 36.35 18.28 -21.76
CA MET A 1 36.30 19.74 -21.55
C MET A 1 35.64 20.39 -22.75
N PHE A 2 34.34 20.64 -22.66
CA PHE A 2 33.64 21.69 -23.40
C PHE A 2 32.64 22.29 -22.42
N ALA A 3 33.15 23.19 -21.57
CA ALA A 3 32.33 24.12 -20.82
C ALA A 3 31.98 25.25 -21.79
N GLY A 4 30.76 25.22 -22.33
CA GLY A 4 30.21 26.29 -23.15
C GLY A 4 29.28 27.14 -22.28
N CYS A 5 29.68 28.39 -22.05
CA CYS A 5 28.91 29.40 -21.32
C CYS A 5 27.52 29.60 -21.96
N ALA A 6 26.49 29.04 -21.34
CA ALA A 6 25.14 29.54 -21.49
C ALA A 6 24.99 30.74 -20.55
N THR A 7 25.30 31.94 -21.06
CA THR A 7 24.81 33.19 -20.45
C THR A 7 23.29 33.20 -20.58
N TYR A 8 22.63 32.70 -19.54
CA TYR A 8 21.17 32.68 -19.39
C TYR A 8 20.69 34.13 -19.27
N ALA A 9 19.98 34.63 -20.28
CA ALA A 9 19.26 35.91 -20.21
C ALA A 9 17.94 35.75 -19.43
N GLY A 10 18.01 35.15 -18.25
CA GLY A 10 16.88 35.02 -17.33
C GLY A 10 16.92 36.12 -16.26
N LEU A 11 15.76 36.43 -15.67
CA LEU A 11 15.66 37.32 -14.52
C LEU A 11 16.59 36.84 -13.41
N ASN A 12 17.58 37.66 -13.02
CA ASN A 12 18.37 37.38 -11.84
C ASN A 12 17.54 37.73 -10.61
N PHE A 13 16.74 36.78 -10.12
CA PHE A 13 15.85 36.98 -8.98
C PHE A 13 16.59 37.46 -7.72
N ASP A 14 17.87 37.13 -7.57
CA ASP A 14 18.67 37.63 -6.44
C ASP A 14 18.93 39.14 -6.53
N GLN A 15 19.04 39.69 -7.74
CA GLN A 15 19.15 41.13 -7.95
C GLN A 15 17.81 41.85 -7.72
N LEU A 16 16.69 41.20 -8.02
CA LEU A 16 15.36 41.78 -7.91
C LEU A 16 14.80 41.71 -6.49
N PHE A 17 14.97 40.56 -5.83
CA PHE A 17 14.30 40.23 -4.57
C PHE A 17 15.28 39.82 -3.46
N GLY A 18 16.59 39.96 -3.69
CA GLY A 18 17.62 39.56 -2.72
C GLY A 18 17.90 38.05 -2.70
N PRO A 19 18.89 37.62 -1.91
CA PRO A 19 19.34 36.23 -1.92
C PRO A 19 18.26 35.28 -1.40
N GLN A 20 18.26 34.07 -1.93
CA GLN A 20 17.42 32.98 -1.45
C GLN A 20 17.82 32.54 -0.04
N LEU A 21 16.86 32.55 0.90
CA LEU A 21 17.05 32.11 2.29
C LEU A 21 15.82 31.34 2.78
N VAL A 22 16.05 30.22 3.48
CA VAL A 22 14.98 29.44 4.11
C VAL A 22 14.11 30.34 4.99
N ARG A 23 12.79 30.15 4.93
CA ARG A 23 11.81 30.98 5.64
C ARG A 23 11.02 30.15 6.63
N GLU A 24 10.82 30.70 7.82
CA GLU A 24 9.84 30.17 8.76
C GLU A 24 8.43 30.54 8.25
N ARG A 25 7.62 29.53 7.94
CA ARG A 25 6.26 29.72 7.38
C ARG A 25 5.16 29.17 8.26
N THR A 26 5.46 28.76 9.49
CA THR A 26 4.45 28.25 10.39
C THR A 26 3.94 29.34 11.34
N ALA A 27 2.64 29.31 11.61
CA ALA A 27 1.98 30.18 12.58
C ALA A 27 1.17 29.36 13.57
N SER A 28 0.95 29.90 14.77
CA SER A 28 0.10 29.24 15.77
C SER A 28 -1.28 28.98 15.21
N VAL A 29 -1.85 27.82 15.56
CA VAL A 29 -3.15 27.33 15.07
C VAL A 29 -4.31 28.28 15.33
N GLU A 30 -4.17 29.22 16.27
CA GLU A 30 -5.18 30.23 16.62
C GLU A 30 -5.08 31.50 15.78
N THR A 31 -4.05 31.64 14.95
CA THR A 31 -3.86 32.84 14.12
C THR A 31 -4.79 32.85 12.91
N PRO A 32 -5.22 34.03 12.42
CA PRO A 32 -6.05 34.12 11.22
C PRO A 32 -5.42 33.46 9.99
N GLN A 33 -4.09 33.53 9.84
CA GLN A 33 -3.35 32.92 8.74
C GLN A 33 -3.38 31.40 8.81
N ALA A 34 -3.19 30.82 10.00
CA ALA A 34 -3.28 29.38 10.20
C ALA A 34 -4.72 28.87 9.98
N ASP A 35 -5.74 29.61 10.45
CA ASP A 35 -7.15 29.28 10.21
C ASP A 35 -7.49 29.32 8.72
N PHE A 36 -7.05 30.36 8.00
CA PHE A 36 -7.21 30.47 6.55
C PHE A 36 -6.55 29.31 5.81
N PHE A 37 -5.32 28.94 6.18
CA PHE A 37 -4.67 27.79 5.58
C PHE A 37 -5.45 26.50 5.86
N GLN A 38 -5.81 26.21 7.11
CA GLN A 38 -6.48 24.94 7.45
C GLN A 38 -7.89 24.82 6.87
N ARG A 39 -8.68 25.90 6.83
CA ARG A 39 -10.09 25.87 6.44
C ARG A 39 -10.33 26.12 4.96
N GLU A 40 -9.52 26.96 4.33
CA GLU A 40 -9.75 27.41 2.96
C GLU A 40 -8.71 26.82 1.99
N VAL A 41 -7.42 26.91 2.31
CA VAL A 41 -6.32 26.50 1.39
C VAL A 41 -6.13 24.99 1.37
N LYS A 42 -5.99 24.38 2.55
CA LYS A 42 -5.67 22.96 2.71
C LYS A 42 -6.69 22.05 2.02
N PRO A 43 -8.02 22.26 2.11
CA PRO A 43 -8.98 21.46 1.36
C PRO A 43 -8.77 21.52 -0.16
N ILE A 44 -8.33 22.66 -0.70
CA ILE A 44 -8.04 22.79 -2.13
C ILE A 44 -6.75 22.04 -2.47
N VAL A 45 -5.67 22.24 -1.69
CA VAL A 45 -4.41 21.53 -1.88
C VAL A 45 -4.62 20.01 -1.81
N ASP A 46 -5.40 19.55 -0.83
CA ASP A 46 -5.74 18.14 -0.66
C ASP A 46 -6.49 17.58 -1.89
N ASN A 47 -7.60 18.20 -2.30
CA ASN A 47 -8.45 17.64 -3.36
C ASN A 47 -7.99 17.95 -4.80
N ARG A 48 -6.98 18.81 -4.99
CA ARG A 48 -6.47 19.19 -6.33
C ARG A 48 -5.01 18.83 -6.56
N CYS A 49 -4.21 18.81 -5.50
CA CYS A 49 -2.76 18.63 -5.60
C CYS A 49 -2.29 17.32 -4.96
N VAL A 50 -2.70 17.02 -3.71
CA VAL A 50 -2.25 15.81 -2.98
C VAL A 50 -2.67 14.52 -3.67
N VAL A 51 -3.81 14.53 -4.38
CA VAL A 51 -4.26 13.43 -5.26
C VAL A 51 -3.24 13.04 -6.34
N CYS A 52 -2.23 13.87 -6.63
CA CYS A 52 -1.10 13.53 -7.50
C CYS A 52 0.26 13.64 -6.78
N HIS A 53 0.36 14.52 -5.79
CA HIS A 53 1.59 14.90 -5.08
C HIS A 53 1.69 14.30 -3.68
N ALA A 54 1.53 12.97 -3.59
CA ALA A 54 1.68 12.22 -2.35
C ALA A 54 2.57 11.00 -2.51
N CYS A 55 3.14 10.53 -1.40
CA CYS A 55 4.05 9.37 -1.37
C CYS A 55 5.23 9.48 -2.36
N TYR A 56 5.85 8.35 -2.71
CA TYR A 56 7.00 8.30 -3.63
C TYR A 56 6.63 8.34 -5.11
N ASP A 57 5.34 8.18 -5.43
CA ASP A 57 4.79 8.43 -6.77
C ASP A 57 4.68 9.92 -7.09
N ALA A 58 4.83 10.79 -6.08
CA ALA A 58 4.78 12.24 -6.27
C ALA A 58 5.86 12.68 -7.29
N PRO A 59 5.47 13.34 -8.40
CA PRO A 59 6.42 13.85 -9.38
C PRO A 59 7.45 14.77 -8.70
N CYS A 60 8.72 14.63 -9.05
CA CYS A 60 9.82 15.43 -8.52
C CYS A 60 9.98 15.32 -6.99
N GLN A 61 9.51 14.21 -6.40
CA GLN A 61 9.39 14.04 -4.94
C GLN A 61 8.61 15.17 -4.22
N LEU A 62 7.84 15.98 -4.95
CA LEU A 62 7.10 17.11 -4.39
C LEU A 62 5.88 16.59 -3.64
N LYS A 63 5.98 16.48 -2.32
CA LYS A 63 4.90 15.99 -1.45
C LYS A 63 4.14 17.17 -0.88
N LEU A 64 2.87 17.33 -1.23
CA LEU A 64 2.04 18.47 -0.79
C LEU A 64 1.11 18.11 0.37
N SER A 65 1.25 16.90 0.94
CA SER A 65 0.37 16.35 1.97
C SER A 65 0.60 16.93 3.37
N SER A 66 1.70 17.64 3.63
CA SER A 66 2.00 18.28 4.91
C SER A 66 2.73 19.60 4.73
N VAL A 67 2.79 20.41 5.79
CA VAL A 67 3.50 21.70 5.83
C VAL A 67 4.99 21.51 5.51
N GLU A 68 5.61 20.51 6.12
CA GLU A 68 7.01 20.12 5.91
C GLU A 68 7.25 19.59 4.50
N GLY A 69 6.27 18.91 3.91
CA GLY A 69 6.34 18.45 2.52
C GLY A 69 6.35 19.61 1.53
N ILE A 70 5.46 20.59 1.74
CA ILE A 70 5.38 21.81 0.92
C ILE A 70 6.69 22.60 1.05
N ASP A 71 7.18 22.81 2.27
CA ASP A 71 8.37 23.63 2.52
C ASP A 71 9.68 22.93 2.12
N ARG A 72 9.75 21.59 2.22
CA ARG A 72 10.84 20.79 1.66
C ARG A 72 11.03 21.08 0.17
N GLY A 73 9.95 21.23 -0.58
CA GLY A 73 9.99 21.48 -2.02
C GLY A 73 10.28 20.23 -2.85
N ALA A 74 10.95 20.40 -3.98
CA ALA A 74 11.09 19.38 -5.02
C ALA A 74 12.55 18.96 -5.24
N SER A 75 12.74 17.77 -5.82
CA SER A 75 14.04 17.20 -6.19
C SER A 75 13.94 16.43 -7.49
N LYS A 76 15.00 16.52 -8.32
CA LYS A 76 15.16 15.72 -9.54
C LYS A 76 15.58 14.27 -9.25
N ALA A 77 15.99 13.97 -8.01
CA ALA A 77 16.40 12.61 -7.64
C ALA A 77 15.20 11.66 -7.73
N LEU A 78 15.40 10.49 -8.33
CA LEU A 78 14.38 9.45 -8.38
C LEU A 78 14.34 8.71 -7.04
N VAL A 79 13.16 8.22 -6.64
CA VAL A 79 13.07 7.24 -5.53
C VAL A 79 13.02 5.84 -6.10
N TYR A 80 12.13 5.62 -7.09
CA TYR A 80 12.05 4.37 -7.84
C TYR A 80 13.05 4.37 -9.00
N GLU A 81 14.15 3.66 -8.84
CA GLU A 81 15.15 3.47 -9.90
C GLU A 81 15.74 2.07 -9.76
N GLY A 82 15.14 1.13 -10.50
CA GLY A 82 15.51 -0.27 -10.44
C GLY A 82 16.94 -0.56 -10.92
N THR A 83 17.58 0.34 -11.65
CA THR A 83 18.91 0.12 -12.26
C THR A 83 20.09 0.56 -11.39
N ARG A 84 19.84 1.06 -10.17
CA ARG A 84 20.91 1.55 -9.28
C ARG A 84 21.89 0.44 -8.89
N LEU A 85 23.18 0.75 -9.04
CA LEU A 85 24.26 -0.13 -8.58
C LEU A 85 24.51 -0.03 -7.07
N THR A 86 24.26 1.14 -6.49
CA THR A 86 24.44 1.42 -5.06
C THR A 86 23.18 2.01 -4.45
N ALA A 87 22.95 1.71 -3.18
CA ALA A 87 21.88 2.30 -2.40
C ALA A 87 21.93 3.85 -2.40
N ALA A 88 20.77 4.49 -2.53
CA ALA A 88 20.61 5.94 -2.40
C ALA A 88 20.45 6.37 -0.93
N ALA A 89 20.66 7.65 -0.66
CA ALA A 89 20.32 8.26 0.62
C ALA A 89 18.79 8.36 0.75
N PRO A 90 18.20 7.94 1.90
CA PRO A 90 16.76 8.09 2.14
C PRO A 90 16.32 9.56 2.21
N THR A 91 15.09 9.84 1.73
CA THR A 91 14.48 11.19 1.71
C THR A 91 13.05 11.19 2.27
N ARG A 92 12.82 10.42 3.34
CA ARG A 92 11.55 10.33 4.08
C ARG A 92 11.30 11.62 4.86
N LEU A 93 10.10 12.18 4.67
CA LEU A 93 9.63 13.29 5.50
C LEU A 93 9.59 12.87 6.97
N PHE A 94 9.93 13.80 7.87
CA PHE A 94 9.94 13.62 9.33
C PHE A 94 10.96 12.60 9.88
N GLU A 95 11.81 12.03 9.02
CA GLU A 95 12.77 11.00 9.40
C GLU A 95 14.20 11.38 9.02
N ASP A 96 14.41 11.72 7.76
CA ASP A 96 15.76 11.91 7.21
C ASP A 96 16.24 13.37 7.27
N ALA A 97 15.36 14.30 7.64
CA ALA A 97 15.69 15.67 8.05
C ALA A 97 14.59 16.24 8.97
N GLU A 98 14.99 17.14 9.88
CA GLU A 98 14.13 17.83 10.84
C GLU A 98 13.83 19.28 10.41
N THR A 99 14.66 19.89 9.56
CA THR A 99 14.51 21.28 9.14
C THR A 99 14.51 21.47 7.62
N THR A 100 13.92 22.57 7.15
CA THR A 100 13.95 22.93 5.72
C THR A 100 15.36 23.19 5.21
N GLN A 101 16.26 23.72 6.04
CA GLN A 101 17.65 23.94 5.65
C GLN A 101 18.38 22.63 5.34
N GLU A 102 18.17 21.60 6.16
CA GLU A 102 18.75 20.27 5.90
C GLU A 102 18.25 19.69 4.57
N TRP A 103 17.00 19.96 4.18
CA TRP A 103 16.50 19.58 2.85
C TRP A 103 17.17 20.33 1.70
N ARG A 104 17.46 21.63 1.86
CA ARG A 104 18.24 22.41 0.88
C ARG A 104 19.64 21.82 0.74
N ASP A 105 20.29 21.49 1.85
CA ASP A 105 21.62 20.87 1.88
C ASP A 105 21.61 19.47 1.22
N ALA A 106 20.48 18.75 1.30
CA ALA A 106 20.23 17.48 0.62
C ALA A 106 19.84 17.63 -0.87
N GLY A 107 19.87 18.84 -1.43
CA GLY A 107 19.65 19.11 -2.86
C GLY A 107 18.19 19.28 -3.27
N PHE A 108 17.26 19.47 -2.33
CA PHE A 108 15.90 19.92 -2.64
C PHE A 108 15.89 21.43 -2.92
N HIS A 109 15.10 21.86 -3.91
CA HIS A 109 14.91 23.27 -4.21
C HIS A 109 13.51 23.75 -3.79
N PRO A 110 13.36 25.03 -3.41
CA PRO A 110 12.08 25.54 -2.95
C PRO A 110 11.08 25.63 -4.09
N VAL A 111 9.81 25.38 -3.76
CA VAL A 111 8.66 25.60 -4.65
C VAL A 111 7.85 26.85 -4.28
N LEU A 112 8.16 27.43 -3.12
CA LEU A 112 7.66 28.71 -2.60
C LEU A 112 8.79 29.74 -2.64
N ASN A 113 8.46 31.04 -2.64
CA ASN A 113 9.46 32.09 -2.72
C ASN A 113 10.31 32.22 -1.44
N GLU A 114 11.61 31.93 -1.49
CA GLU A 114 12.56 32.09 -0.36
C GLU A 114 13.31 33.44 -0.35
N ARG A 115 13.01 34.36 -1.27
CA ARG A 115 13.63 35.70 -1.35
C ARG A 115 12.83 36.71 -0.54
N ASP A 116 12.91 38.00 -0.86
CA ASP A 116 12.05 39.04 -0.24
C ASP A 116 10.59 38.58 -0.21
N GLN A 117 9.88 38.81 0.91
CA GLN A 117 8.52 38.31 1.13
C GLN A 117 7.45 39.35 0.76
N SER A 118 7.78 40.31 -0.13
CA SER A 118 6.78 41.20 -0.71
C SER A 118 5.79 40.44 -1.60
N MET A 119 4.59 40.98 -1.74
CA MET A 119 3.50 40.36 -2.52
C MET A 119 3.95 40.01 -3.95
N ALA A 120 4.66 40.93 -4.62
CA ALA A 120 5.18 40.71 -5.97
C ALA A 120 6.24 39.59 -6.00
N ALA A 121 7.21 39.61 -5.08
CA ALA A 121 8.25 38.59 -5.01
C ALA A 121 7.66 37.19 -4.73
N ASN A 122 6.65 37.09 -3.87
CA ASN A 122 6.00 35.82 -3.57
C ASN A 122 5.33 35.17 -4.79
N LEU A 123 4.80 35.98 -5.71
CA LEU A 123 4.15 35.50 -6.91
C LEU A 123 5.13 35.29 -8.08
N GLU A 124 6.13 36.17 -8.24
CA GLU A 124 7.08 36.11 -9.35
C GLU A 124 8.21 35.09 -9.12
N ALA A 125 8.67 34.94 -7.87
CA ALA A 125 9.75 34.03 -7.50
C ALA A 125 9.26 32.74 -6.80
N GLY A 126 7.95 32.48 -6.78
CA GLY A 126 7.34 31.25 -6.25
C GLY A 126 6.89 30.30 -7.36
N LEU A 127 7.52 29.13 -7.48
CA LEU A 127 7.24 28.17 -8.56
C LEU A 127 5.77 27.73 -8.62
N ILE A 128 5.14 27.44 -7.47
CA ILE A 128 3.72 27.06 -7.43
C ILE A 128 2.84 28.18 -7.98
N ALA A 129 3.08 29.43 -7.59
CA ALA A 129 2.32 30.57 -8.09
C ALA A 129 2.43 30.70 -9.61
N ARG A 130 3.63 30.52 -10.15
CA ARG A 130 3.90 30.55 -11.60
C ARG A 130 3.19 29.41 -12.34
N LEU A 131 3.21 28.18 -11.82
CA LEU A 131 2.52 27.03 -12.42
C LEU A 131 0.99 27.20 -12.41
N LEU A 132 0.42 27.83 -11.37
CA LEU A 132 -1.01 28.17 -11.33
C LEU A 132 -1.35 29.26 -12.34
N GLN A 133 -0.55 30.34 -12.40
CA GLN A 133 -0.71 31.41 -13.40
C GLN A 133 -0.59 30.89 -14.83
N GLN A 134 0.29 29.92 -15.07
CA GLN A 134 0.42 29.26 -16.36
C GLN A 134 -0.87 28.54 -16.76
N LYS A 135 -1.46 27.77 -15.84
CA LYS A 135 -2.71 27.05 -16.10
C LYS A 135 -3.86 28.00 -16.40
N GLU A 136 -3.87 29.16 -15.75
CA GLU A 136 -4.89 30.19 -15.99
C GLU A 136 -4.70 30.89 -17.34
N ARG A 137 -3.47 31.17 -17.75
CA ARG A 137 -3.14 31.75 -19.08
C ARG A 137 -3.31 30.76 -20.23
N HIS A 138 -3.05 29.49 -19.95
CA HIS A 138 -3.09 28.38 -20.88
C HIS A 138 -4.01 27.28 -20.32
N PRO A 139 -5.34 27.50 -20.35
CA PRO A 139 -6.30 26.51 -19.88
C PRO A 139 -6.21 25.24 -20.70
N LEU A 140 -6.81 24.16 -20.18
CA LEU A 140 -6.84 22.88 -20.88
C LEU A 140 -7.45 23.05 -22.29
N PRO A 141 -6.86 22.46 -23.34
CA PRO A 141 -7.45 22.55 -24.68
C PRO A 141 -8.82 21.87 -24.71
N ASP A 142 -9.72 22.39 -25.55
CA ASP A 142 -11.05 21.81 -25.78
C ASP A 142 -10.92 20.54 -26.64
N GLN A 143 -10.51 19.46 -25.99
CA GLN A 143 -10.25 18.16 -26.59
C GLN A 143 -10.83 17.07 -25.68
N VAL A 144 -11.48 16.09 -26.30
CA VAL A 144 -12.01 14.92 -25.58
C VAL A 144 -10.87 14.08 -25.01
N GLN A 145 -9.88 13.74 -25.85
CA GLN A 145 -8.61 13.14 -25.47
C GLN A 145 -7.50 14.16 -25.69
N LEU A 146 -6.67 14.41 -24.68
CA LEU A 146 -5.68 15.48 -24.72
C LEU A 146 -4.45 15.07 -25.54
N GLU A 147 -4.02 15.93 -26.45
CA GLU A 147 -2.79 15.76 -27.23
C GLU A 147 -1.63 16.59 -26.64
N GLY A 148 -0.39 16.14 -26.83
CA GLY A 148 0.81 16.86 -26.36
C GLY A 148 1.11 16.70 -24.86
N PHE A 149 0.53 15.69 -24.22
CA PHE A 149 0.80 15.32 -22.83
C PHE A 149 1.30 13.88 -22.76
N ASP A 150 2.31 13.64 -21.93
CA ASP A 150 2.72 12.29 -21.55
C ASP A 150 2.13 11.95 -20.18
N PHE A 151 1.21 10.99 -20.15
CA PHE A 151 0.55 10.47 -18.95
C PHE A 151 1.07 9.10 -18.55
N SER A 152 2.14 8.62 -19.19
CA SER A 152 2.78 7.36 -18.79
C SER A 152 3.38 7.50 -17.39
N ILE A 153 3.33 6.39 -16.63
CA ILE A 153 3.81 6.36 -15.25
C ILE A 153 5.34 6.52 -15.20
N ASP A 154 6.04 6.04 -16.24
CA ASP A 154 7.50 6.04 -16.35
C ASP A 154 8.04 7.20 -17.21
N ARG A 155 7.24 8.25 -17.42
CA ARG A 155 7.66 9.45 -18.15
C ARG A 155 8.89 10.11 -17.52
N GLU A 156 9.66 10.77 -18.36
CA GLU A 156 10.77 11.60 -17.88
C GLU A 156 10.24 12.76 -17.02
N GLN A 157 10.70 12.86 -15.78
CA GLN A 157 10.23 13.89 -14.85
C GLN A 157 10.84 15.25 -15.21
N THR A 158 9.99 16.22 -15.51
CA THR A 158 10.41 17.62 -15.73
C THR A 158 10.17 18.42 -14.44
N CYS A 159 11.26 18.74 -13.74
CA CYS A 159 11.23 19.39 -12.42
C CYS A 159 11.93 20.75 -12.46
N PRO A 160 11.30 21.79 -13.04
CA PRO A 160 11.94 23.10 -13.20
C PRO A 160 12.14 23.77 -11.84
N THR A 161 13.29 24.42 -11.63
CA THR A 161 13.41 25.44 -10.59
C THR A 161 12.72 26.73 -11.04
N ILE A 162 12.56 27.71 -10.14
CA ILE A 162 12.00 29.01 -10.52
C ILE A 162 12.89 29.75 -11.55
N GLU A 163 14.21 29.55 -11.49
CA GLU A 163 15.16 30.10 -12.46
C GLU A 163 15.03 29.43 -13.84
N GLU A 164 14.67 28.15 -13.89
CA GLU A 164 14.44 27.39 -15.13
C GLU A 164 13.03 27.59 -15.71
N TYR A 165 12.10 28.15 -14.91
CA TYR A 165 10.67 28.19 -15.21
C TYR A 165 10.33 28.92 -16.52
N GLU A 166 10.98 30.03 -16.84
CA GLU A 166 10.64 30.80 -18.06
C GLU A 166 10.87 29.97 -19.33
N GLN A 167 11.94 29.16 -19.35
CA GLN A 167 12.21 28.25 -20.47
C GLN A 167 11.21 27.09 -20.45
N TYR A 168 10.93 26.53 -19.27
CA TYR A 168 9.92 25.47 -19.11
C TYR A 168 8.54 25.89 -19.66
N GLU A 169 8.07 27.10 -19.34
CA GLU A 169 6.78 27.63 -19.82
C GLU A 169 6.77 27.81 -21.35
N LYS A 170 7.88 28.27 -21.94
CA LYS A 170 8.01 28.41 -23.41
C LYS A 170 7.94 27.06 -24.11
N ASP A 171 8.61 26.06 -23.56
CA ASP A 171 8.67 24.72 -24.15
C ASP A 171 7.37 23.94 -23.93
N ASN A 172 6.67 24.20 -22.81
CA ASN A 172 5.50 23.44 -22.38
C ASN A 172 4.35 24.36 -21.93
N PRO A 173 3.79 25.22 -22.80
CA PRO A 173 2.82 26.24 -22.39
C PRO A 173 1.59 25.68 -21.67
N ASN A 174 1.08 24.51 -22.10
CA ASN A 174 -0.12 23.89 -21.54
C ASN A 174 0.13 23.01 -20.30
N TRP A 175 1.37 22.97 -19.76
CA TRP A 175 1.75 22.12 -18.63
C TRP A 175 1.70 22.85 -17.27
N GLY A 176 0.83 23.86 -17.15
CA GLY A 176 0.48 24.47 -15.86
C GLY A 176 -0.27 23.48 -14.94
N MET A 177 -0.31 23.78 -13.64
CA MET A 177 -0.95 22.93 -12.64
C MET A 177 -2.40 23.39 -12.35
N PRO A 178 -3.39 22.49 -12.21
CA PRO A 178 -3.27 21.02 -12.25
C PRO A 178 -2.95 20.45 -13.65
N PHE A 179 -1.89 19.63 -13.72
CA PHE A 179 -1.35 19.11 -14.97
C PHE A 179 -2.33 18.16 -15.66
N GLY A 180 -2.67 18.43 -16.93
CA GLY A 180 -3.56 17.58 -17.73
C GLY A 180 -4.94 17.35 -17.10
N MET A 181 -5.40 18.28 -16.27
CA MET A 181 -6.72 18.25 -15.62
C MET A 181 -7.41 19.62 -15.82
N PRO A 182 -8.71 19.77 -15.52
CA PRO A 182 -9.40 21.04 -15.68
C PRO A 182 -8.82 22.12 -14.76
N ASN A 183 -8.98 23.38 -15.16
CA ASN A 183 -8.61 24.52 -14.32
C ASN A 183 -9.30 24.46 -12.95
N LEU A 184 -8.68 25.11 -11.97
CA LEU A 184 -9.33 25.39 -10.70
C LEU A 184 -10.53 26.30 -10.94
N THR A 185 -11.54 26.22 -10.07
CA THR A 185 -12.59 27.24 -10.07
C THR A 185 -11.98 28.60 -9.73
N ASN A 186 -12.63 29.68 -10.18
CA ASN A 186 -12.15 31.04 -9.86
C ASN A 186 -11.95 31.22 -8.34
N SER A 187 -12.89 30.76 -7.50
CA SER A 187 -12.74 30.84 -6.05
C SER A 187 -11.52 30.08 -5.54
N GLU A 188 -11.30 28.85 -6.00
CA GLU A 188 -10.15 28.05 -5.57
C GLU A 188 -8.82 28.70 -5.99
N TYR A 189 -8.73 29.15 -7.25
CA TYR A 189 -7.56 29.87 -7.76
C TYR A 189 -7.26 31.12 -6.92
N HIS A 190 -8.25 31.97 -6.67
CA HIS A 190 -8.06 33.20 -5.90
C HIS A 190 -7.66 32.90 -4.45
N THR A 191 -8.22 31.86 -3.81
CA THR A 191 -7.82 31.42 -2.47
C THR A 191 -6.36 31.00 -2.43
N LEU A 192 -5.90 30.16 -3.37
CA LEU A 192 -4.50 29.74 -3.44
C LEU A 192 -3.56 30.91 -3.74
N MET A 193 -3.92 31.78 -4.69
CA MET A 193 -3.09 32.93 -5.05
C MET A 193 -2.99 33.94 -3.90
N THR A 194 -4.07 34.17 -3.16
CA THR A 194 -4.07 35.02 -1.95
C THR A 194 -3.14 34.43 -0.89
N TRP A 195 -3.21 33.11 -0.66
CA TRP A 195 -2.31 32.44 0.28
C TRP A 195 -0.84 32.59 -0.12
N LEU A 196 -0.52 32.36 -1.40
CA LEU A 196 0.84 32.47 -1.93
C LEU A 196 1.36 33.91 -1.86
N GLU A 197 0.55 34.89 -2.27
CA GLU A 197 0.88 36.32 -2.22
C GLU A 197 1.23 36.78 -0.80
N ASN A 198 0.54 36.24 0.22
CA ASN A 198 0.77 36.52 1.63
C ASN A 198 1.87 35.63 2.27
N GLY A 199 2.83 35.14 1.46
CA GLY A 199 4.01 34.42 1.95
C GLY A 199 3.77 32.95 2.26
N ALA A 200 2.62 32.40 1.85
CA ALA A 200 2.26 30.99 2.01
C ALA A 200 2.36 30.50 3.47
N ILE A 201 1.94 31.33 4.43
CA ILE A 201 1.93 30.97 5.85
C ILE A 201 0.97 29.80 6.11
N MET A 202 1.43 28.82 6.87
CA MET A 202 0.75 27.57 7.19
C MET A 202 0.61 27.41 8.72
N ASN A 203 -0.13 26.40 9.16
CA ASN A 203 -0.30 26.14 10.59
C ASN A 203 0.84 25.30 11.18
N MET A 204 1.19 25.56 12.44
CA MET A 204 1.92 24.59 13.26
C MET A 204 1.08 23.33 13.51
N HIS A 205 1.74 22.24 13.89
CA HIS A 205 1.08 20.98 14.25
C HIS A 205 -0.04 21.18 15.28
N THR A 206 -1.20 20.59 15.01
CA THR A 206 -2.34 20.61 15.93
C THR A 206 -1.95 19.89 17.23
N PRO A 207 -2.11 20.52 18.40
CA PRO A 207 -1.82 19.88 19.69
C PRO A 207 -2.60 18.58 19.91
N ILE A 208 -2.07 17.73 20.77
CA ILE A 208 -2.76 16.52 21.25
C ILE A 208 -3.77 16.94 22.32
N SER A 209 -5.01 16.45 22.23
CA SER A 209 -6.03 16.69 23.25
C SER A 209 -5.80 15.86 24.51
N ASP A 210 -6.39 16.26 25.64
CA ASP A 210 -6.25 15.52 26.91
C ASP A 210 -6.75 14.06 26.81
N GLN A 211 -7.80 13.83 26.02
CA GLN A 211 -8.34 12.49 25.79
C GLN A 211 -7.39 11.61 24.97
N GLU A 212 -6.81 12.17 23.89
CA GLU A 212 -5.79 11.48 23.09
C GLU A 212 -4.55 11.20 23.94
N GLN A 213 -4.07 12.18 24.71
CA GLN A 213 -2.92 12.03 25.59
C GLN A 213 -3.14 10.94 26.64
N ALA A 214 -4.36 10.83 27.20
CA ALA A 214 -4.70 9.77 28.14
C ALA A 214 -4.63 8.36 27.51
N GLN A 215 -5.03 8.21 26.24
CA GLN A 215 -4.90 6.95 25.51
C GLN A 215 -3.44 6.65 25.16
N ILE A 216 -2.69 7.65 24.67
CA ILE A 216 -1.25 7.54 24.41
C ILE A 216 -0.51 7.07 25.67
N ASN A 217 -0.79 7.68 26.82
CA ASN A 217 -0.15 7.32 28.09
C ASN A 217 -0.39 5.85 28.47
N GLN A 218 -1.58 5.29 28.21
CA GLN A 218 -1.86 3.88 28.50
C GLN A 218 -0.98 2.94 27.66
N TYR A 219 -0.86 3.22 26.36
CA TYR A 219 -0.03 2.46 25.46
C TYR A 219 1.45 2.63 25.75
N GLU A 220 1.92 3.86 25.92
CA GLU A 220 3.32 4.15 26.22
C GLU A 220 3.74 3.57 27.58
N THR A 221 2.83 3.46 28.56
CA THR A 221 3.12 2.77 29.84
C THR A 221 3.40 1.28 29.63
N LEU A 222 2.60 0.61 28.79
CA LEU A 222 2.81 -0.82 28.48
C LEU A 222 4.10 -1.04 27.69
N LEU A 223 4.31 -0.22 26.65
CA LEU A 223 5.43 -0.37 25.72
C LEU A 223 6.78 0.02 26.36
N ASN A 224 6.79 0.95 27.31
CA ASN A 224 8.02 1.48 27.89
C ASN A 224 8.34 0.94 29.29
N HIS A 225 7.62 -0.09 29.77
CA HIS A 225 7.97 -0.76 31.02
C HIS A 225 9.41 -1.31 30.96
N SER A 226 10.10 -1.34 32.11
CA SER A 226 11.55 -1.63 32.16
C SER A 226 11.90 -3.09 31.91
N ASP A 227 11.01 -4.02 32.22
CA ASP A 227 11.28 -5.46 32.14
C ASP A 227 11.68 -5.91 30.73
N LEU A 228 12.57 -6.90 30.64
CA LEU A 228 13.10 -7.39 29.36
C LEU A 228 11.99 -7.96 28.45
N LYS A 229 10.96 -8.60 29.01
CA LYS A 229 9.78 -9.05 28.26
C LYS A 229 9.08 -7.89 27.55
N ASN A 230 8.84 -6.78 28.26
CA ASN A 230 8.19 -5.59 27.70
C ASN A 230 9.04 -4.95 26.60
N GLN A 231 10.36 -4.88 26.80
CA GLN A 231 11.27 -4.35 25.79
C GLN A 231 11.28 -5.19 24.51
N LEU A 232 11.36 -6.53 24.65
CA LEU A 232 11.31 -7.45 23.52
C LEU A 232 9.97 -7.35 22.79
N MET A 233 8.85 -7.35 23.53
CA MET A 233 7.50 -7.15 22.99
C MET A 233 7.38 -5.86 22.21
N SER A 234 7.89 -4.76 22.75
CA SER A 234 7.72 -3.44 22.14
C SER A 234 8.57 -3.30 20.88
N ARG A 235 9.76 -3.91 20.86
CA ARG A 235 10.55 -4.07 19.63
C ARG A 235 9.76 -4.83 18.56
N TYR A 236 9.21 -6.01 18.93
CA TYR A 236 8.39 -6.81 18.03
C TYR A 236 7.19 -6.03 17.48
N ILE A 237 6.43 -5.35 18.34
CA ILE A 237 5.25 -4.56 17.94
C ILE A 237 5.66 -3.40 17.01
N TYR A 238 6.74 -2.69 17.31
CA TYR A 238 7.21 -1.60 16.45
C TYR A 238 7.63 -2.09 15.07
N GLU A 239 8.42 -3.16 14.99
CA GLU A 239 8.86 -3.75 13.72
C GLU A 239 7.68 -4.24 12.84
N HIS A 240 6.50 -4.45 13.44
CA HIS A 240 5.27 -4.80 12.73
C HIS A 240 4.33 -3.64 12.44
N LEU A 241 4.38 -2.54 13.20
CA LEU A 241 3.40 -1.45 13.13
C LEU A 241 3.98 -0.10 12.68
N PHE A 242 5.27 0.03 12.40
CA PHE A 242 5.90 1.33 12.08
C PHE A 242 5.34 2.03 10.83
N LEU A 243 4.69 1.29 9.92
CA LEU A 243 3.99 1.86 8.73
C LEU A 243 2.48 2.06 8.94
N SER A 244 1.93 1.60 10.06
CA SER A 244 0.49 1.62 10.29
C SER A 244 0.02 2.98 10.78
N HIS A 245 -1.14 3.43 10.28
CA HIS A 245 -1.84 4.58 10.83
C HIS A 245 -2.68 4.14 12.02
N LEU A 246 -2.16 4.40 13.22
CA LEU A 246 -2.78 4.03 14.48
C LEU A 246 -3.93 4.99 14.79
N TYR A 247 -5.03 4.50 15.34
CA TYR A 247 -6.12 5.36 15.82
C TYR A 247 -6.80 4.79 17.05
N PHE A 248 -7.30 5.66 17.93
CA PHE A 248 -8.01 5.24 19.13
C PHE A 248 -9.50 5.03 18.83
N SER A 249 -9.91 3.77 18.64
CA SER A 249 -11.28 3.44 18.20
C SER A 249 -12.36 3.75 19.25
N GLU A 250 -11.97 4.03 20.49
CA GLU A 250 -12.87 4.40 21.59
C GLU A 250 -13.13 5.92 21.68
N LEU A 251 -12.43 6.77 20.90
CA LEU A 251 -12.53 8.23 21.01
C LEU A 251 -13.49 8.87 20.00
N SER A 252 -13.50 8.43 18.75
CA SER A 252 -14.25 9.09 17.67
C SER A 252 -14.54 8.13 16.52
N GLU A 253 -15.70 8.33 15.87
CA GLU A 253 -16.05 7.68 14.59
C GLU A 253 -15.27 8.26 13.40
N LYS A 254 -14.73 9.48 13.55
CA LYS A 254 -13.80 10.12 12.61
C LYS A 254 -12.44 10.21 13.28
N PRO A 255 -11.60 9.18 13.14
CA PRO A 255 -10.36 9.10 13.89
C PRO A 255 -9.34 10.15 13.44
N ARG A 256 -8.59 10.70 14.39
CA ARG A 256 -7.26 11.23 14.14
C ARG A 256 -6.28 10.06 14.12
N PHE A 257 -5.35 10.09 13.17
CA PHE A 257 -4.34 9.04 13.03
C PHE A 257 -3.00 9.44 13.67
N PHE A 258 -2.26 8.42 14.08
CA PHE A 258 -0.99 8.49 14.80
C PHE A 258 -0.03 7.45 14.22
N THR A 259 1.26 7.60 14.51
CA THR A 259 2.32 6.66 14.15
C THR A 259 3.10 6.24 15.39
N LEU A 260 3.67 5.03 15.35
CA LEU A 260 4.56 4.52 16.40
C LEU A 260 6.01 4.74 15.99
N VAL A 261 6.77 5.45 16.80
CA VAL A 261 8.18 5.79 16.54
C VAL A 261 9.09 5.31 17.66
N ARG A 262 10.37 5.06 17.32
CA ARG A 262 11.45 4.92 18.31
C ARG A 262 11.93 6.30 18.75
N SER A 263 12.26 6.42 20.04
CA SER A 263 12.72 7.65 20.68
C SER A 263 13.89 7.36 21.62
N ALA A 264 14.86 8.26 21.65
CA ALA A 264 15.96 8.25 22.61
C ALA A 264 15.53 8.79 24.00
N THR A 265 14.38 9.44 24.09
CA THR A 265 13.84 10.03 25.32
C THR A 265 12.55 9.33 25.78
N PRO A 266 12.35 9.18 27.11
CA PRO A 266 11.17 8.51 27.67
C PRO A 266 9.88 9.36 27.59
N PRO A 267 8.70 8.75 27.83
CA PRO A 267 7.46 9.48 28.08
C PRO A 267 7.62 10.57 29.14
N GLY A 268 6.98 11.72 28.93
CA GLY A 268 7.14 12.92 29.76
C GLY A 268 8.25 13.88 29.30
N GLN A 269 9.09 13.48 28.34
CA GLN A 269 10.05 14.35 27.65
C GLN A 269 9.68 14.53 26.17
N PRO A 270 10.11 15.63 25.52
CA PRO A 270 9.98 15.80 24.07
C PRO A 270 10.57 14.60 23.33
N VAL A 271 9.86 14.13 22.30
CA VAL A 271 10.29 12.98 21.50
C VAL A 271 11.57 13.34 20.76
N LYS A 272 12.63 12.55 20.96
CA LYS A 272 13.84 12.60 20.15
C LYS A 272 13.85 11.37 19.26
N ARG A 273 13.29 11.51 18.05
CA ARG A 273 13.05 10.40 17.13
C ARG A 273 14.36 9.70 16.76
N ILE A 274 14.32 8.38 16.68
CA ILE A 274 15.41 7.56 16.14
C ILE A 274 14.99 7.11 14.75
N SER A 275 15.65 7.67 13.74
CA SER A 275 15.42 7.35 12.33
C SER A 275 16.56 6.48 11.81
N THR A 276 16.24 5.27 11.39
CA THR A 276 17.17 4.35 10.75
C THR A 276 16.62 3.91 9.40
N ARG A 277 17.42 3.22 8.59
CA ARG A 277 17.00 2.79 7.26
C ARG A 277 15.93 1.69 7.35
N ARG A 278 16.09 0.75 8.27
CA ARG A 278 15.13 -0.31 8.60
C ARG A 278 14.71 -0.22 10.06
N PRO A 279 13.48 -0.64 10.44
CA PRO A 279 13.00 -0.57 11.83
C PRO A 279 13.85 -1.39 12.82
N TYR A 280 14.53 -2.43 12.34
CA TYR A 280 15.38 -3.29 13.18
C TYR A 280 16.87 -2.91 13.15
N ASP A 281 17.27 -1.86 12.42
CA ASP A 281 18.66 -1.40 12.45
C ASP A 281 19.00 -0.83 13.84
N ASP A 282 20.30 -0.85 14.19
CA ASP A 282 20.84 -0.36 15.45
C ASP A 282 20.35 1.07 15.75
N PRO A 283 19.66 1.30 16.88
CA PRO A 283 19.14 2.60 17.25
C PRO A 283 20.20 3.59 17.73
N GLY A 284 21.44 3.16 17.95
CA GLY A 284 22.56 4.01 18.42
C GLY A 284 22.42 4.48 19.88
N VAL A 285 21.55 3.84 20.66
CA VAL A 285 21.29 4.15 22.08
C VAL A 285 21.14 2.88 22.89
N GLU A 286 21.51 2.92 24.17
CA GLU A 286 21.37 1.77 25.09
C GLU A 286 19.91 1.40 25.34
N ARG A 287 19.02 2.40 25.40
CA ARG A 287 17.59 2.20 25.66
C ARG A 287 16.74 2.93 24.62
N VAL A 288 15.88 2.15 23.97
CA VAL A 288 14.83 2.66 23.09
C VAL A 288 13.54 2.84 23.88
N TYR A 289 12.84 3.95 23.59
CA TYR A 289 11.46 4.18 23.99
C TYR A 289 10.56 4.20 22.76
N TYR A 290 9.37 3.64 22.88
CA TYR A 290 8.37 3.61 21.81
C TYR A 290 7.29 4.65 22.11
N ARG A 291 7.15 5.63 21.21
CA ARG A 291 6.31 6.81 21.39
C ARG A 291 5.24 6.88 20.30
N ILE A 292 4.03 7.29 20.67
CA ILE A 292 2.93 7.47 19.72
C ILE A 292 2.82 8.97 19.42
N ILE A 293 2.99 9.36 18.16
CA ILE A 293 2.92 10.76 17.72
C ILE A 293 1.83 10.95 16.66
N PRO A 294 1.21 12.13 16.54
CA PRO A 294 0.18 12.35 15.52
C PRO A 294 0.76 12.24 14.11
N GLU A 295 -0.01 11.64 13.19
CA GLU A 295 0.26 11.72 11.76
C GLU A 295 0.02 13.16 11.29
N GLN A 296 0.98 13.72 10.57
CA GLN A 296 0.96 15.13 10.16
C GLN A 296 0.55 15.31 8.70
N GLY A 297 0.73 14.26 7.88
CA GLY A 297 0.30 14.25 6.49
C GLY A 297 -1.20 14.02 6.33
N THR A 298 -1.77 14.59 5.27
CA THR A 298 -3.07 14.18 4.75
C THR A 298 -3.05 12.69 4.43
N ILE A 299 -4.05 11.97 4.92
CA ILE A 299 -4.20 10.54 4.65
C ILE A 299 -4.51 10.31 3.17
N VAL A 300 -3.68 9.50 2.52
CA VAL A 300 -3.86 9.04 1.14
C VAL A 300 -4.06 7.52 1.12
N ASP A 301 -5.01 7.03 0.32
CA ASP A 301 -5.46 5.63 0.36
C ASP A 301 -4.30 4.65 0.09
N LYS A 302 -3.41 5.03 -0.83
CA LYS A 302 -2.25 4.23 -1.26
C LYS A 302 -1.25 3.86 -0.15
N THR A 303 -1.11 4.67 0.89
CA THR A 303 -0.29 4.33 2.09
C THR A 303 -1.15 3.98 3.30
N HIS A 304 -2.46 4.20 3.23
CA HIS A 304 -3.30 4.10 4.41
C HIS A 304 -3.50 2.66 4.85
N MET A 305 -3.01 2.35 6.06
CA MET A 305 -3.18 1.05 6.73
C MET A 305 -3.67 1.29 8.16
N PRO A 306 -5.00 1.45 8.36
CA PRO A 306 -5.54 1.79 9.66
C PRO A 306 -5.36 0.62 10.64
N PHE A 307 -4.96 0.94 11.87
CA PHE A 307 -4.81 -0.03 12.95
C PHE A 307 -5.41 0.53 14.23
N ALA A 308 -6.50 -0.08 14.69
CA ALA A 308 -7.20 0.38 15.89
C ALA A 308 -6.33 0.24 17.15
N LEU A 309 -6.52 1.10 18.12
CA LEU A 309 -5.97 1.01 19.46
C LEU A 309 -7.15 1.12 20.44
N ASN A 310 -7.31 0.13 21.30
CA ASN A 310 -8.37 0.05 22.31
C ASN A 310 -7.93 -0.80 23.52
N LYS A 311 -8.77 -0.85 24.56
CA LYS A 311 -8.46 -1.59 25.79
C LYS A 311 -8.36 -3.10 25.58
N GLN A 312 -9.17 -3.67 24.70
CA GLN A 312 -9.12 -5.10 24.37
C GLN A 312 -7.75 -5.47 23.80
N ARG A 313 -7.19 -4.61 22.95
CA ARG A 313 -5.87 -4.82 22.34
C ARG A 313 -4.73 -4.77 23.36
N ILE A 314 -4.77 -3.83 24.30
CA ILE A 314 -3.84 -3.81 25.45
C ILE A 314 -3.92 -5.12 26.24
N SER A 315 -5.13 -5.59 26.52
CA SER A 315 -5.35 -6.84 27.26
C SER A 315 -4.79 -8.06 26.48
N ASN A 316 -5.06 -8.14 25.18
CA ASN A 316 -4.55 -9.18 24.30
C ASN A 316 -3.00 -9.19 24.29
N TRP A 317 -2.36 -8.04 24.12
CA TRP A 317 -0.90 -7.94 24.10
C TRP A 317 -0.27 -8.34 25.44
N LYS A 318 -0.85 -7.92 26.57
CA LYS A 318 -0.42 -8.37 27.91
C LYS A 318 -0.54 -9.88 28.05
N LYS A 319 -1.67 -10.45 27.67
CA LYS A 319 -1.91 -11.89 27.73
C LYS A 319 -0.87 -12.67 26.92
N TRP A 320 -0.63 -12.25 25.68
CA TRP A 320 0.25 -12.97 24.76
C TRP A 320 1.73 -12.82 25.09
N PHE A 321 2.18 -11.63 25.51
CA PHE A 321 3.62 -11.35 25.64
C PHE A 321 4.10 -11.16 27.07
N ILE A 322 3.23 -10.84 28.04
CA ILE A 322 3.65 -10.57 29.42
C ILE A 322 3.27 -11.71 30.34
N GLU A 323 1.99 -12.10 30.31
CA GLU A 323 1.41 -13.12 31.20
C GLU A 323 1.74 -14.55 30.76
N THR A 324 2.09 -14.75 29.49
CA THR A 324 2.49 -16.08 28.98
C THR A 324 3.81 -16.52 29.63
N ASP A 325 3.89 -17.80 29.98
CA ASP A 325 5.02 -18.40 30.68
C ASP A 325 6.21 -18.64 29.74
N TYR A 326 7.19 -17.74 29.82
CA TYR A 326 8.50 -17.80 29.18
C TYR A 326 9.43 -16.82 29.91
N SER A 327 10.72 -16.84 29.61
CA SER A 327 11.69 -15.91 30.21
C SER A 327 12.54 -15.26 29.13
N VAL A 328 12.97 -14.03 29.40
CA VAL A 328 13.92 -13.29 28.55
C VAL A 328 15.07 -12.90 29.46
N THR A 329 16.25 -13.47 29.22
CA THR A 329 17.46 -13.23 30.03
C THR A 329 18.32 -12.11 29.46
N GLN A 330 18.24 -11.90 28.14
CA GLN A 330 18.93 -10.84 27.41
C GLN A 330 18.10 -10.41 26.20
N LEU A 331 18.27 -9.17 25.76
CA LEU A 331 17.65 -8.70 24.52
C LEU A 331 18.48 -9.17 23.31
N PRO A 332 17.84 -9.47 22.17
CA PRO A 332 18.53 -9.73 20.92
C PRO A 332 19.35 -8.50 20.50
N SER A 333 20.53 -8.74 19.91
CA SER A 333 21.33 -7.67 19.34
C SER A 333 20.66 -7.04 18.10
N TYR A 334 21.20 -5.92 17.66
CA TYR A 334 20.85 -5.28 16.39
C TYR A 334 21.79 -5.66 15.24
N GLU A 335 22.68 -6.63 15.47
CA GLU A 335 23.56 -7.16 14.42
C GLU A 335 22.72 -7.75 13.27
N PRO A 336 23.07 -7.49 11.99
CA PRO A 336 22.25 -7.93 10.85
C PRO A 336 21.88 -9.42 10.86
N GLU A 337 22.82 -10.29 11.27
CA GLU A 337 22.62 -11.75 11.33
C GLU A 337 21.54 -12.19 12.35
N VAL A 338 21.20 -11.33 13.30
CA VAL A 338 20.15 -11.55 14.29
C VAL A 338 18.90 -10.75 13.94
N ALA A 339 19.06 -9.44 13.71
CA ALA A 339 17.96 -8.50 13.59
C ALA A 339 17.11 -8.68 12.32
N ALA A 340 17.72 -9.11 11.21
CA ALA A 340 16.98 -9.32 9.96
C ALA A 340 16.19 -10.64 9.93
N ASN A 341 16.40 -11.55 10.90
CA ASN A 341 15.67 -12.82 11.00
C ASN A 341 14.78 -12.86 12.26
N PRO A 342 13.44 -12.76 12.11
CA PRO A 342 12.53 -12.76 13.26
C PRO A 342 12.50 -14.08 14.04
N MET A 343 12.91 -15.18 13.42
CA MET A 343 13.00 -16.48 14.09
C MET A 343 14.20 -16.55 15.05
N THR A 344 15.19 -15.68 14.85
CA THR A 344 16.36 -15.54 15.72
C THR A 344 16.17 -14.41 16.72
N ALA A 345 15.79 -13.20 16.26
CA ALA A 345 15.62 -12.04 17.13
C ALA A 345 14.58 -12.28 18.24
N PHE A 346 13.49 -12.99 17.94
CA PHE A 346 12.39 -13.20 18.88
C PHE A 346 12.24 -14.67 19.29
N ILE A 347 13.35 -15.42 19.33
CA ILE A 347 13.36 -16.87 19.65
C ILE A 347 12.79 -17.20 21.04
N ASP A 348 12.95 -16.27 21.98
CA ASP A 348 12.43 -16.41 23.35
C ASP A 348 10.91 -16.23 23.42
N MET A 349 10.29 -15.57 22.42
CA MET A 349 8.85 -15.37 22.39
C MET A 349 8.11 -16.61 21.89
N PRO A 350 7.03 -17.01 22.55
CA PRO A 350 6.17 -18.09 22.07
C PRO A 350 5.64 -17.80 20.66
N VAL A 351 5.75 -18.78 19.76
CA VAL A 351 5.24 -18.68 18.38
C VAL A 351 3.75 -18.38 18.35
N LYS A 352 2.99 -19.06 19.22
CA LYS A 352 1.54 -18.83 19.38
C LYS A 352 1.22 -17.36 19.63
N SER A 353 1.97 -16.70 20.51
CA SER A 353 1.74 -15.30 20.88
C SER A 353 1.98 -14.36 19.71
N ARG A 354 3.09 -14.56 18.99
CA ARG A 354 3.42 -13.83 17.76
C ARG A 354 2.38 -14.05 16.66
N PHE A 355 1.94 -15.30 16.49
CA PHE A 355 0.92 -15.61 15.48
C PHE A 355 -0.43 -14.99 15.81
N LYS A 356 -0.88 -15.06 17.08
CA LYS A 356 -2.12 -14.40 17.52
C LYS A 356 -2.06 -12.89 17.33
N PHE A 357 -0.90 -12.26 17.57
CA PHE A 357 -0.71 -10.84 17.30
C PHE A 357 -0.91 -10.50 15.82
N MET A 358 -0.25 -11.23 14.91
CA MET A 358 -0.39 -10.99 13.47
C MET A 358 -1.81 -11.28 12.96
N LEU A 359 -2.51 -12.25 13.54
CA LEU A 359 -3.88 -12.60 13.15
C LEU A 359 -4.96 -11.66 13.73
N ASP A 360 -4.74 -11.04 14.90
CA ASP A 360 -5.68 -10.10 15.52
C ASP A 360 -6.12 -9.00 14.55
N ASN A 361 -5.21 -8.58 13.68
CA ASN A 361 -5.50 -7.67 12.57
C ASN A 361 -4.87 -8.17 11.27
N ALA A 362 -5.18 -9.41 10.88
CA ALA A 362 -4.57 -10.06 9.71
C ALA A 362 -4.69 -9.22 8.43
N GLN A 363 -5.79 -8.49 8.22
CA GLN A 363 -5.91 -7.57 7.08
C GLN A 363 -4.78 -6.53 7.08
N ASN A 364 -4.47 -5.91 8.22
CA ASN A 364 -3.37 -4.95 8.33
C ASN A 364 -2.01 -5.63 8.08
N THR A 365 -1.78 -6.82 8.64
CA THR A 365 -0.56 -7.61 8.40
C THR A 365 -0.36 -7.91 6.90
N ILE A 366 -1.42 -8.34 6.20
CA ILE A 366 -1.36 -8.59 4.75
C ILE A 366 -1.19 -7.28 3.98
N MET A 367 -1.93 -6.21 4.34
CA MET A 367 -1.78 -4.90 3.72
C MET A 367 -0.34 -4.37 3.85
N ALA A 368 0.32 -4.60 4.98
CA ALA A 368 1.68 -4.15 5.23
C ALA A 368 2.65 -4.68 4.18
N TYR A 369 2.57 -5.95 3.77
CA TYR A 369 3.45 -6.48 2.74
C TYR A 369 2.93 -6.33 1.31
N ILE A 370 1.64 -6.08 1.12
CA ILE A 370 1.07 -5.75 -0.20
C ILE A 370 1.37 -4.30 -0.59
N LYS A 371 1.29 -3.37 0.36
CA LYS A 371 1.63 -1.95 0.16
C LYS A 371 3.12 -1.68 0.42
N GLY A 372 3.73 -2.34 1.40
CA GLY A 372 5.14 -2.17 1.77
C GLY A 372 5.47 -0.73 2.21
N PRO A 373 6.75 -0.38 2.36
CA PRO A 373 7.19 1.01 2.52
C PRO A 373 7.19 1.76 1.16
N VAL A 374 6.26 1.41 0.25
CA VAL A 374 6.15 1.95 -1.10
C VAL A 374 4.70 2.30 -1.42
N CYS A 375 4.46 2.99 -2.53
CA CYS A 375 3.13 3.26 -3.07
C CYS A 375 2.85 2.64 -4.44
N ARG A 376 3.93 2.27 -5.12
CA ARG A 376 3.97 1.47 -6.34
C ARG A 376 5.02 0.39 -6.14
N GLY A 377 4.71 -0.84 -6.56
CA GLY A 377 5.54 -2.00 -6.23
C GLY A 377 5.46 -3.12 -7.26
N GLN A 378 5.53 -2.81 -8.55
CA GLN A 378 5.40 -3.81 -9.62
C GLN A 378 6.30 -5.04 -9.41
N LEU A 379 7.58 -4.85 -9.04
CA LEU A 379 8.48 -5.98 -8.75
C LEU A 379 7.93 -6.90 -7.64
N ALA A 380 7.38 -6.36 -6.54
CA ALA A 380 6.82 -7.19 -5.48
C ALA A 380 5.46 -7.80 -5.85
N LEU A 381 4.70 -7.18 -6.77
CA LEU A 381 3.36 -7.59 -7.14
C LEU A 381 3.31 -8.53 -8.36
N ASN A 382 4.32 -8.54 -9.23
CA ASN A 382 4.40 -9.46 -10.38
C ASN A 382 4.52 -10.95 -9.99
N VAL A 383 4.47 -11.27 -8.69
CA VAL A 383 4.46 -12.63 -8.13
C VAL A 383 3.09 -13.06 -7.64
N ILE A 384 2.01 -12.29 -7.81
CA ILE A 384 0.68 -12.67 -7.35
C ILE A 384 -0.34 -12.58 -8.48
N ASN A 385 -1.37 -13.42 -8.42
CA ASN A 385 -2.51 -13.33 -9.34
C ASN A 385 -3.38 -12.12 -8.99
N ASP A 386 -4.14 -11.61 -9.96
CA ASP A 386 -4.98 -10.43 -9.78
C ASP A 386 -6.13 -10.62 -8.79
N ARG A 387 -6.55 -11.86 -8.55
CA ARG A 387 -7.49 -12.22 -7.48
C ARG A 387 -7.08 -13.55 -6.85
N PHE A 388 -6.87 -13.55 -5.53
CA PHE A 388 -6.70 -14.78 -4.75
C PHE A 388 -7.24 -14.64 -3.33
N TRP A 389 -7.60 -15.78 -2.74
CA TRP A 389 -8.08 -15.84 -1.36
C TRP A 389 -6.96 -16.26 -0.42
N VAL A 390 -6.94 -15.67 0.77
CA VAL A 390 -5.99 -15.95 1.84
C VAL A 390 -6.75 -16.47 3.05
N PHE A 391 -6.29 -17.61 3.55
CA PHE A 391 -6.70 -18.20 4.81
C PHE A 391 -5.48 -18.39 5.71
N PHE A 392 -5.73 -18.67 6.99
CA PHE A 392 -4.68 -18.83 7.99
C PHE A 392 -4.83 -20.17 8.72
N LEU A 393 -3.71 -20.78 9.09
CA LEU A 393 -3.76 -21.88 10.03
C LEU A 393 -4.18 -21.39 11.42
N ASP A 394 -4.94 -22.21 12.13
CA ASP A 394 -5.36 -21.92 13.49
C ASP A 394 -4.14 -21.88 14.43
N PRO A 395 -3.88 -20.74 15.10
CA PRO A 395 -2.73 -20.60 16.00
C PRO A 395 -2.80 -21.54 17.21
N ASP A 396 -3.99 -22.01 17.61
CA ASP A 396 -4.13 -23.00 18.67
C ASP A 396 -3.77 -24.43 18.21
N LYS A 397 -3.77 -24.69 16.89
CA LYS A 397 -3.25 -25.94 16.30
C LYS A 397 -1.73 -25.94 16.13
N ALA A 398 -1.13 -24.75 16.13
CA ALA A 398 0.32 -24.55 16.11
C ALA A 398 0.95 -24.50 17.53
N ASP A 399 0.14 -24.58 18.58
CA ASP A 399 0.58 -24.49 19.99
C ASP A 399 1.10 -25.81 20.54
N ILE A 400 2.22 -26.27 19.99
CA ILE A 400 2.79 -27.58 20.28
C ILE A 400 4.30 -27.41 20.48
N PRO A 401 4.90 -27.90 21.58
CA PRO A 401 6.34 -27.76 21.85
C PRO A 401 7.22 -28.20 20.68
N GLU A 402 6.81 -29.25 19.98
CA GLU A 402 7.47 -29.82 18.81
C GLU A 402 7.50 -28.85 17.63
N VAL A 403 6.46 -28.01 17.45
CA VAL A 403 6.42 -26.97 16.41
C VAL A 403 7.39 -25.82 16.76
N ASN A 404 7.42 -25.40 18.02
CA ASN A 404 8.38 -24.41 18.50
C ASN A 404 9.82 -24.90 18.31
N GLU A 405 10.11 -26.14 18.69
CA GLU A 405 11.43 -26.74 18.55
C GLU A 405 11.80 -26.94 17.07
N PHE A 406 10.83 -27.33 16.22
CA PHE A 406 11.03 -27.37 14.78
C PHE A 406 11.48 -26.00 14.25
N TYR A 407 10.76 -24.92 14.52
CA TYR A 407 11.17 -23.60 14.03
C TYR A 407 12.53 -23.15 14.56
N ARG A 408 12.84 -23.44 15.83
CA ARG A 408 14.16 -23.20 16.42
C ARG A 408 15.26 -23.94 15.66
N SER A 409 15.06 -25.24 15.39
CA SER A 409 16.00 -26.06 14.63
C SER A 409 16.21 -25.56 13.19
N GLN A 410 15.22 -24.85 12.64
CA GLN A 410 15.23 -24.34 11.27
C GLN A 410 15.69 -22.88 11.16
N ALA A 411 16.03 -22.19 12.26
CA ALA A 411 16.35 -20.75 12.25
C ALA A 411 17.41 -20.38 11.18
N ASP A 412 18.43 -21.22 10.97
CA ASP A 412 19.46 -21.02 9.94
C ASP A 412 18.96 -21.20 8.50
N ASN A 413 17.94 -22.03 8.27
CA ASN A 413 17.31 -22.18 6.96
C ASN A 413 16.24 -21.10 6.71
N LEU A 414 15.76 -20.43 7.77
CA LEU A 414 14.73 -19.38 7.70
C LEU A 414 15.29 -17.96 7.52
N LYS A 415 16.62 -17.83 7.39
CA LYS A 415 17.33 -16.58 7.11
C LYS A 415 16.81 -15.90 5.83
N LEU A 416 16.78 -14.57 5.84
CA LEU A 416 16.23 -13.76 4.75
C LEU A 416 17.34 -12.98 4.01
N PRO A 417 17.12 -12.61 2.73
CA PRO A 417 18.09 -11.83 1.96
C PRO A 417 18.52 -10.50 2.57
N ALA A 418 17.64 -9.88 3.38
CA ALA A 418 17.90 -8.58 4.00
C ALA A 418 19.09 -8.57 4.97
N GLU A 419 19.57 -9.74 5.42
CA GLU A 419 20.84 -9.89 6.17
C GLU A 419 22.06 -9.38 5.38
N GLN A 420 21.98 -9.31 4.06
CA GLN A 420 23.07 -8.85 3.18
C GLN A 420 23.05 -7.32 2.95
N GLU A 421 22.22 -6.58 3.71
CA GLU A 421 22.05 -5.14 3.60
C GLU A 421 21.64 -4.65 2.20
N SER A 422 21.84 -3.37 1.90
CA SER A 422 21.27 -2.70 0.71
C SER A 422 22.12 -2.81 -0.56
N ASN A 423 23.29 -3.46 -0.50
CA ASN A 423 24.21 -3.66 -1.61
C ASN A 423 24.55 -5.15 -1.79
N THR A 424 23.78 -5.87 -2.62
CA THR A 424 23.93 -7.32 -2.75
C THR A 424 24.39 -7.75 -4.15
N LEU A 425 25.18 -8.83 -4.22
CA LEU A 425 25.54 -9.52 -5.46
C LEU A 425 24.49 -10.62 -5.76
N PRO A 426 23.68 -10.52 -6.82
CA PRO A 426 22.43 -11.30 -6.91
C PRO A 426 22.62 -12.81 -7.15
N VAL A 427 23.54 -13.20 -8.05
CA VAL A 427 23.58 -14.58 -8.57
C VAL A 427 24.09 -15.60 -7.54
N THR A 428 25.17 -15.28 -6.82
CA THR A 428 25.74 -16.18 -5.80
C THR A 428 24.81 -16.34 -4.59
N ASN A 429 24.09 -15.28 -4.24
CA ASN A 429 23.18 -15.27 -3.10
C ASN A 429 21.89 -16.03 -3.39
N TRP A 430 21.34 -15.95 -4.61
CA TRP A 430 20.14 -16.72 -4.97
C TRP A 430 20.32 -18.23 -4.79
N VAL A 431 21.43 -18.80 -5.25
CA VAL A 431 21.71 -20.25 -5.10
C VAL A 431 21.78 -20.66 -3.62
N LYS A 432 22.35 -19.80 -2.76
CA LYS A 432 22.41 -20.03 -1.30
C LYS A 432 21.01 -20.10 -0.70
N TYR A 433 20.16 -19.10 -0.97
CA TYR A 433 18.81 -19.01 -0.40
C TYR A 433 17.86 -20.06 -0.98
N ALA A 434 17.96 -20.39 -2.27
CA ALA A 434 17.20 -21.48 -2.88
C ALA A 434 17.50 -22.84 -2.20
N ARG A 435 18.78 -23.12 -1.90
CA ARG A 435 19.16 -24.33 -1.14
C ARG A 435 18.69 -24.29 0.31
N GLN A 436 18.71 -23.14 0.97
CA GLN A 436 18.16 -22.98 2.33
C GLN A 436 16.66 -23.27 2.35
N GLN A 437 15.89 -22.68 1.44
CA GLN A 437 14.46 -22.93 1.31
C GLN A 437 14.17 -24.39 0.98
N ALA A 438 14.92 -25.02 0.07
CA ALA A 438 14.74 -26.44 -0.24
C ALA A 438 14.93 -27.34 1.00
N ARG A 439 15.99 -27.10 1.80
CA ARG A 439 16.21 -27.83 3.06
C ARG A 439 15.09 -27.59 4.06
N TYR A 440 14.61 -26.35 4.18
CA TYR A 440 13.49 -26.03 5.05
C TYR A 440 12.21 -26.75 4.63
N LEU A 441 11.86 -26.73 3.33
CA LEU A 441 10.68 -27.41 2.81
C LEU A 441 10.77 -28.93 2.95
N GLU A 442 11.96 -29.50 2.80
CA GLU A 442 12.20 -30.93 3.07
C GLU A 442 11.96 -31.26 4.54
N ALA A 443 12.57 -30.51 5.47
CA ALA A 443 12.36 -30.69 6.90
C ALA A 443 10.88 -30.48 7.31
N LYS A 444 10.21 -29.48 6.72
CA LYS A 444 8.78 -29.21 6.93
C LYS A 444 7.92 -30.36 6.41
N SER A 445 8.23 -30.90 5.23
CA SER A 445 7.53 -32.06 4.66
C SER A 445 7.71 -33.29 5.55
N GLU A 446 8.91 -33.56 6.06
CA GLU A 446 9.15 -34.67 6.98
C GLU A 446 8.39 -34.51 8.29
N PHE A 447 8.45 -33.33 8.90
CA PHE A 447 7.72 -33.00 10.12
C PHE A 447 6.20 -33.16 9.93
N THR A 448 5.64 -32.57 8.88
CA THR A 448 4.20 -32.61 8.59
C THR A 448 3.72 -34.01 8.19
N ASN A 449 4.49 -34.80 7.44
CA ASN A 449 4.13 -36.19 7.12
C ASN A 449 4.05 -37.06 8.38
N ASN A 450 4.94 -36.85 9.34
CA ASN A 450 4.89 -37.55 10.62
C ASN A 450 3.71 -37.07 11.47
N TRP A 451 3.42 -35.77 11.44
CA TRP A 451 2.33 -35.17 12.19
C TRP A 451 0.94 -35.62 11.70
N PHE A 452 0.72 -35.55 10.39
CA PHE A 452 -0.54 -35.92 9.73
C PHE A 452 -0.55 -37.38 9.28
N LYS A 453 0.18 -38.25 9.98
CA LYS A 453 0.32 -39.66 9.58
C LYS A 453 -1.06 -40.31 9.43
N HIS A 454 -1.27 -41.03 8.33
CA HIS A 454 -2.57 -41.62 7.96
C HIS A 454 -3.70 -40.59 7.71
N GLY A 455 -3.36 -39.32 7.52
CA GLY A 455 -4.31 -38.23 7.29
C GLY A 455 -4.99 -37.69 8.55
N GLU A 456 -4.61 -38.18 9.73
CA GLU A 456 -5.17 -37.73 11.01
C GLU A 456 -5.05 -36.20 11.13
N ASN A 457 -6.15 -35.53 11.47
CA ASN A 457 -6.22 -34.07 11.65
C ASN A 457 -6.00 -33.20 10.40
N LEU A 458 -5.84 -33.78 9.20
CA LEU A 458 -5.78 -33.01 7.94
C LEU A 458 -7.18 -32.76 7.38
N SER A 459 -7.96 -31.95 8.09
CA SER A 459 -9.32 -31.52 7.71
C SER A 459 -9.40 -30.00 7.60
N THR A 460 -10.57 -29.46 7.26
CA THR A 460 -10.82 -28.00 7.31
C THR A 460 -10.70 -27.40 8.72
N ASP A 461 -10.58 -28.23 9.77
CA ASP A 461 -10.44 -27.76 11.16
C ASP A 461 -9.07 -27.18 11.50
N VAL A 462 -8.10 -27.33 10.60
CA VAL A 462 -6.80 -26.64 10.71
C VAL A 462 -6.89 -25.16 10.34
N ILE A 463 -8.00 -24.73 9.73
CA ILE A 463 -8.21 -23.34 9.31
C ILE A 463 -8.75 -22.51 10.46
N TRP A 464 -8.08 -21.40 10.72
CA TRP A 464 -8.48 -20.40 11.69
C TRP A 464 -9.84 -19.81 11.30
N ASP A 465 -10.78 -19.80 12.24
CA ASP A 465 -12.15 -19.32 12.04
C ASP A 465 -12.39 -17.91 12.58
N GLY A 466 -11.33 -17.17 12.90
CA GLY A 466 -11.44 -15.85 13.50
C GLY A 466 -11.88 -15.88 14.97
N ASN A 467 -11.83 -17.04 15.63
CA ASN A 467 -12.47 -17.29 16.92
C ASN A 467 -13.97 -16.91 16.88
N GLY A 468 -14.62 -17.11 15.73
CA GLY A 468 -16.02 -16.77 15.48
C GLY A 468 -16.37 -15.28 15.49
N THR A 469 -15.38 -14.37 15.59
CA THR A 469 -15.63 -12.92 15.70
C THR A 469 -14.76 -12.04 14.82
N ASN A 470 -13.57 -12.50 14.40
CA ASN A 470 -12.65 -11.70 13.60
C ASN A 470 -12.92 -11.86 12.10
N PRO A 471 -13.38 -10.82 11.38
CA PRO A 471 -13.65 -10.88 9.94
C PRO A 471 -12.38 -11.00 9.08
N SER A 472 -11.19 -10.82 9.66
CA SER A 472 -9.92 -11.00 8.95
C SER A 472 -9.49 -12.46 8.80
N ALA A 473 -10.30 -13.42 9.23
CA ALA A 473 -10.02 -14.86 9.09
C ALA A 473 -9.98 -15.36 7.64
N ALA A 474 -10.65 -14.63 6.75
CA ALA A 474 -10.56 -14.80 5.31
C ALA A 474 -10.36 -13.44 4.66
N LEU A 475 -9.43 -13.36 3.73
CA LEU A 475 -9.15 -12.14 2.99
C LEU A 475 -9.16 -12.42 1.49
N THR A 476 -9.50 -11.41 0.71
CA THR A 476 -9.27 -11.37 -0.74
C THR A 476 -8.24 -10.32 -1.04
N VAL A 477 -7.22 -10.70 -1.81
CA VAL A 477 -6.23 -9.77 -2.35
C VAL A 477 -6.56 -9.53 -3.81
N PHE A 478 -6.63 -8.26 -4.19
CA PHE A 478 -6.75 -7.81 -5.56
C PHE A 478 -5.46 -7.12 -5.99
N ARG A 479 -4.86 -7.54 -7.10
CA ARG A 479 -3.74 -6.83 -7.73
C ARG A 479 -4.28 -5.96 -8.84
N HIS A 480 -3.79 -4.72 -8.88
CA HIS A 480 -4.06 -3.73 -9.91
C HIS A 480 -2.72 -3.29 -10.53
N PHE A 481 -2.06 -4.25 -11.19
CA PHE A 481 -0.83 -4.14 -11.97
C PHE A 481 0.37 -3.81 -11.09
N ASP A 482 0.53 -2.53 -10.74
CA ASP A 482 1.62 -1.99 -9.94
C ASP A 482 1.19 -1.52 -8.54
N SER A 483 -0.08 -1.75 -8.20
CA SER A 483 -0.68 -1.55 -6.88
C SER A 483 -1.58 -2.73 -6.49
N ALA A 484 -2.05 -2.79 -5.25
CA ALA A 484 -2.91 -3.88 -4.80
C ALA A 484 -3.76 -3.48 -3.58
N SER A 485 -4.79 -4.26 -3.30
CA SER A 485 -5.76 -4.04 -2.22
C SER A 485 -6.06 -5.32 -1.48
N VAL A 486 -6.30 -5.20 -0.18
CA VAL A 486 -6.66 -6.34 0.68
C VAL A 486 -7.99 -6.04 1.35
N VAL A 487 -8.96 -6.91 1.15
CA VAL A 487 -10.31 -6.75 1.72
C VAL A 487 -10.68 -7.96 2.56
N GLN A 488 -11.48 -7.73 3.60
CA GLN A 488 -12.06 -8.80 4.42
C GLN A 488 -13.10 -9.58 3.64
N GLY A 489 -13.08 -10.91 3.81
CA GLY A 489 -14.01 -11.84 3.22
C GLY A 489 -13.56 -12.46 1.90
N LEU A 490 -14.43 -13.32 1.35
CA LEU A 490 -14.23 -14.06 0.10
C LEU A 490 -14.96 -13.34 -1.04
N VAL A 491 -14.40 -12.20 -1.45
CA VAL A 491 -14.95 -11.25 -2.41
C VAL A 491 -14.63 -11.69 -3.84
N GLY A 492 -15.58 -11.50 -4.76
CA GLY A 492 -15.48 -11.97 -6.14
C GLY A 492 -15.75 -13.47 -6.32
N GLU A 493 -15.58 -13.96 -7.55
CA GLU A 493 -15.70 -15.38 -7.86
C GLU A 493 -14.52 -16.21 -7.30
N GLN A 494 -14.68 -17.53 -7.30
CA GLN A 494 -13.63 -18.43 -6.83
C GLN A 494 -12.34 -18.21 -7.65
N PRO A 495 -11.20 -17.91 -7.00
CA PRO A 495 -9.97 -17.57 -7.70
C PRO A 495 -9.25 -18.80 -8.28
N LYS A 496 -8.30 -18.55 -9.19
CA LYS A 496 -7.37 -19.57 -9.71
C LYS A 496 -6.54 -20.18 -8.57
N THR A 497 -5.97 -19.36 -7.71
CA THR A 497 -5.09 -19.76 -6.60
C THR A 497 -5.64 -19.37 -5.23
N VAL A 498 -5.20 -20.08 -4.19
CA VAL A 498 -5.57 -19.85 -2.79
C VAL A 498 -4.33 -20.04 -1.94
N TRP A 499 -4.12 -19.15 -0.97
CA TRP A 499 -3.01 -19.25 -0.04
C TRP A 499 -3.51 -19.62 1.35
N ILE A 500 -2.84 -20.57 2.00
CA ILE A 500 -3.00 -20.85 3.43
C ILE A 500 -1.68 -20.49 4.11
N LEU A 501 -1.72 -19.48 4.98
CA LEU A 501 -0.54 -18.95 5.65
C LEU A 501 -0.43 -19.54 7.07
N ASP A 502 0.72 -20.15 7.35
CA ASP A 502 1.12 -20.48 8.71
C ASP A 502 1.96 -19.35 9.33
N TYR A 503 2.34 -19.51 10.60
CA TYR A 503 3.13 -18.52 11.32
C TYR A 503 4.43 -18.16 10.61
N ALA A 504 5.24 -19.16 10.25
CA ALA A 504 6.57 -18.91 9.71
C ALA A 504 6.50 -18.26 8.34
N LEU A 505 5.56 -18.69 7.51
CA LEU A 505 5.33 -18.08 6.21
C LEU A 505 4.89 -16.62 6.35
N LEU A 506 3.92 -16.33 7.23
CA LEU A 506 3.41 -14.98 7.44
C LEU A 506 4.50 -14.02 7.94
N GLU A 507 5.26 -14.43 8.96
CA GLU A 507 6.35 -13.62 9.53
C GLU A 507 7.48 -13.37 8.52
N ARG A 508 7.84 -14.38 7.71
CA ARG A 508 8.89 -14.24 6.69
C ARG A 508 8.49 -13.29 5.57
N ILE A 509 7.23 -13.35 5.13
CA ILE A 509 6.72 -12.40 4.13
C ILE A 509 6.80 -10.97 4.70
N HIS A 510 6.41 -10.76 5.96
CA HIS A 510 6.52 -9.45 6.62
C HIS A 510 7.95 -8.92 6.66
N TYR A 511 8.93 -9.71 7.09
CA TYR A 511 10.32 -9.24 7.14
C TYR A 511 10.95 -9.08 5.76
N LEU A 512 10.53 -9.85 4.78
CA LEU A 512 11.02 -9.73 3.40
C LEU A 512 10.52 -8.45 2.72
N LEU A 513 9.23 -8.14 2.87
CA LEU A 513 8.53 -7.11 2.09
C LEU A 513 8.25 -5.82 2.88
N VAL A 514 8.42 -5.83 4.19
CA VAL A 514 8.09 -4.69 5.08
C VAL A 514 9.30 -4.26 5.89
N ALA A 515 9.71 -5.05 6.89
CA ALA A 515 10.76 -4.64 7.81
C ALA A 515 12.14 -4.61 7.13
N GLY A 516 12.41 -5.55 6.23
CA GLY A 516 13.68 -5.65 5.50
C GLY A 516 13.68 -4.99 4.13
N PHE A 517 12.52 -4.61 3.59
CA PHE A 517 12.43 -4.02 2.27
C PHE A 517 12.91 -2.57 2.28
N ASP A 518 13.62 -2.19 1.22
CA ASP A 518 14.32 -0.91 1.14
C ASP A 518 14.22 -0.38 -0.28
N VAL A 519 13.32 0.59 -0.47
CA VAL A 519 13.07 1.22 -1.77
C VAL A 519 14.28 2.02 -2.28
N TYR A 520 15.14 2.47 -1.37
CA TYR A 520 16.38 3.16 -1.72
C TYR A 520 17.54 2.18 -1.96
N GLY A 521 17.32 0.87 -1.81
CA GLY A 521 18.32 -0.18 -1.99
C GLY A 521 18.69 -0.41 -3.45
N ASN A 522 19.82 -1.08 -3.69
CA ASN A 522 20.31 -1.34 -5.04
C ASN A 522 19.47 -2.40 -5.79
N PHE A 523 19.72 -2.56 -7.10
CA PHE A 523 19.04 -3.56 -7.93
C PHE A 523 19.08 -4.97 -7.35
N GLY A 524 20.24 -5.36 -6.78
CA GLY A 524 20.43 -6.70 -6.24
C GLY A 524 19.48 -7.00 -5.08
N HIS A 525 19.28 -6.04 -4.18
CA HIS A 525 18.29 -6.16 -3.09
C HIS A 525 16.88 -6.40 -3.64
N GLN A 526 16.46 -5.56 -4.59
CA GLN A 526 15.11 -5.64 -5.17
C GLN A 526 14.88 -6.97 -5.90
N LEU A 527 15.88 -7.44 -6.67
CA LEU A 527 15.82 -8.72 -7.38
C LEU A 527 15.79 -9.91 -6.42
N MET A 528 16.62 -9.89 -5.37
CA MET A 528 16.66 -10.98 -4.38
C MET A 528 15.34 -11.12 -3.63
N THR A 529 14.73 -10.01 -3.23
CA THR A 529 13.40 -9.98 -2.63
C THR A 529 12.35 -10.59 -3.56
N ARG A 530 12.35 -10.18 -4.83
CA ARG A 530 11.44 -10.71 -5.87
C ARG A 530 11.59 -12.22 -6.04
N MET A 531 12.82 -12.72 -6.13
CA MET A 531 13.06 -14.15 -6.35
C MET A 531 12.69 -15.00 -5.13
N PHE A 532 12.89 -14.47 -3.92
CA PHE A 532 12.53 -15.18 -2.70
C PHE A 532 11.01 -15.28 -2.52
N MET A 533 10.26 -14.30 -3.01
CA MET A 533 8.80 -14.29 -2.90
C MET A 533 8.12 -15.40 -3.72
N ASP A 534 8.72 -15.85 -4.85
CA ASP A 534 8.20 -17.01 -5.58
C ASP A 534 8.13 -18.25 -4.68
N PHE A 535 9.14 -18.46 -3.83
CA PHE A 535 9.16 -19.59 -2.91
C PHE A 535 8.07 -19.48 -1.83
N LEU A 536 7.88 -18.29 -1.28
CA LEU A 536 6.88 -18.06 -0.22
C LEU A 536 5.44 -18.20 -0.77
N ARG A 537 5.18 -17.69 -1.98
CA ARG A 537 3.92 -17.95 -2.68
C ARG A 537 3.66 -19.44 -2.82
N LEU A 538 4.62 -20.16 -3.41
CA LEU A 538 4.47 -21.59 -3.69
C LEU A 538 4.23 -22.39 -2.42
N GLU A 539 4.85 -21.99 -1.31
CA GLU A 539 4.60 -22.56 0.01
C GLU A 539 3.14 -22.36 0.47
N GLY A 540 2.61 -21.14 0.37
CA GLY A 540 1.22 -20.83 0.73
C GLY A 540 0.19 -21.54 -0.15
N GLU A 541 0.47 -21.65 -1.44
CA GLU A 541 -0.32 -22.42 -2.40
C GLU A 541 -0.28 -23.92 -2.13
N SER A 542 0.90 -24.46 -1.83
CA SER A 542 1.08 -25.87 -1.52
C SER A 542 0.31 -26.25 -0.25
N ASN A 543 0.31 -25.38 0.77
CA ASN A 543 -0.48 -25.59 1.98
C ASN A 543 -1.98 -25.80 1.66
N PHE A 544 -2.57 -25.01 0.75
CA PHE A 544 -3.93 -25.24 0.27
C PHE A 544 -4.10 -26.58 -0.42
N VAL A 545 -3.19 -26.89 -1.35
CA VAL A 545 -3.24 -28.13 -2.13
C VAL A 545 -3.14 -29.38 -1.24
N THR A 546 -2.51 -29.30 -0.06
CA THR A 546 -2.45 -30.46 0.87
C THR A 546 -3.83 -30.95 1.34
N LEU A 547 -4.83 -30.07 1.40
CA LEU A 547 -6.20 -30.43 1.81
C LEU A 547 -6.97 -31.20 0.73
N LEU A 548 -6.48 -31.22 -0.51
CA LEU A 548 -7.09 -31.92 -1.64
C LEU A 548 -6.68 -33.39 -1.70
N PRO A 549 -7.43 -34.24 -2.44
CA PRO A 549 -7.05 -35.62 -2.73
C PRO A 549 -5.63 -35.73 -3.31
N ALA A 550 -4.84 -36.69 -2.84
CA ALA A 550 -3.41 -36.78 -3.13
C ALA A 550 -3.07 -36.94 -4.62
N ASP A 551 -3.92 -37.62 -5.37
CA ASP A 551 -3.79 -37.92 -6.80
C ASP A 551 -3.96 -36.68 -7.70
N MET A 552 -4.75 -35.69 -7.29
CA MET A 552 -4.95 -34.47 -8.09
C MET A 552 -4.00 -33.33 -7.74
N ARG A 553 -3.32 -33.36 -6.59
CA ARG A 553 -2.49 -32.25 -6.07
C ARG A 553 -1.51 -31.70 -7.10
N HIS A 554 -0.70 -32.60 -7.67
CA HIS A 554 0.32 -32.24 -8.65
C HIS A 554 -0.29 -31.71 -9.95
N GLN A 555 -1.39 -32.30 -10.42
CA GLN A 555 -2.07 -31.88 -11.64
C GLN A 555 -2.64 -30.47 -11.47
N LEU A 556 -3.32 -30.21 -10.35
CA LEU A 556 -3.87 -28.89 -10.06
C LEU A 556 -2.76 -27.84 -9.94
N GLN A 557 -1.72 -28.10 -9.15
CA GLN A 557 -0.62 -27.14 -8.98
C GLN A 557 0.10 -26.87 -10.31
N SER A 558 0.36 -27.91 -11.11
CA SER A 558 0.97 -27.74 -12.44
C SER A 558 0.09 -26.90 -13.38
N SER A 559 -1.25 -27.02 -13.28
CA SER A 559 -2.17 -26.21 -14.08
C SER A 559 -2.08 -24.70 -13.81
N TRP A 560 -1.54 -24.30 -12.65
CA TRP A 560 -1.34 -22.90 -12.31
C TRP A 560 -0.07 -22.29 -12.92
N TYR A 561 0.86 -23.13 -13.36
CA TYR A 561 2.17 -22.75 -13.87
C TYR A 561 2.45 -23.38 -15.25
N GLN A 562 1.60 -23.05 -16.22
CA GLN A 562 1.77 -23.52 -17.60
C GLN A 562 3.02 -22.87 -18.23
N ASP A 563 3.73 -23.62 -19.08
CA ASP A 563 4.93 -23.17 -19.81
C ASP A 563 6.04 -22.56 -18.94
N GLN A 564 6.14 -23.01 -17.68
CA GLN A 564 7.13 -22.53 -16.72
C GLN A 564 8.58 -22.80 -17.14
N SER A 565 9.49 -21.96 -16.64
CA SER A 565 10.93 -22.13 -16.87
C SER A 565 11.42 -23.51 -16.38
N PRO A 566 12.44 -24.11 -17.03
CA PRO A 566 13.03 -25.36 -16.58
C PRO A 566 13.51 -25.32 -15.12
N GLN A 567 14.00 -24.17 -14.64
CA GLN A 567 14.46 -23.98 -13.27
C GLN A 567 13.31 -24.02 -12.26
N LEU A 568 12.17 -23.38 -12.56
CA LEU A 568 10.98 -23.49 -11.73
C LEU A 568 10.41 -24.91 -11.77
N SER A 569 10.42 -25.53 -12.96
CA SER A 569 10.03 -26.93 -13.13
C SER A 569 10.89 -27.86 -12.28
N ASP A 570 12.21 -27.72 -12.28
CA ASP A 570 13.12 -28.53 -11.47
C ASP A 570 12.91 -28.29 -9.95
N PHE A 571 12.64 -27.04 -9.54
CA PHE A 571 12.30 -26.73 -8.15
C PHE A 571 11.00 -27.41 -7.72
N LEU A 572 9.95 -27.35 -8.54
CA LEU A 572 8.64 -27.96 -8.26
C LEU A 572 8.68 -29.50 -8.36
N GLN A 573 9.50 -30.06 -9.25
CA GLN A 573 9.46 -31.49 -9.59
C GLN A 573 10.50 -32.36 -8.88
N ARG A 574 11.65 -31.83 -8.43
CA ARG A 574 12.81 -32.69 -8.11
C ARG A 574 13.50 -32.50 -6.75
N ASN A 575 13.34 -31.36 -6.08
CA ASN A 575 14.24 -31.03 -4.95
C ASN A 575 13.66 -31.21 -3.54
N VAL A 576 12.37 -31.53 -3.40
CA VAL A 576 11.74 -31.72 -2.08
C VAL A 576 10.85 -32.95 -2.11
N LYS A 577 11.05 -33.90 -1.18
CA LYS A 577 10.14 -35.03 -1.03
C LYS A 577 8.72 -34.51 -0.72
N PRO A 578 7.71 -34.76 -1.58
CA PRO A 578 6.41 -34.12 -1.41
C PRO A 578 5.67 -34.67 -0.18
N PHE A 579 4.84 -33.81 0.41
CA PHE A 579 3.87 -34.23 1.42
C PHE A 579 2.90 -35.25 0.81
N ASN A 580 2.79 -36.43 1.41
CA ASN A 580 2.11 -37.58 0.80
C ASN A 580 1.01 -38.21 1.68
N GLN A 581 0.64 -37.58 2.79
CA GLN A 581 -0.47 -38.08 3.60
C GLN A 581 -1.83 -37.81 2.92
N PRO A 582 -2.80 -38.73 3.07
CA PRO A 582 -4.16 -38.52 2.57
C PRO A 582 -4.85 -37.39 3.32
N THR A 583 -5.80 -36.71 2.67
CA THR A 583 -6.68 -35.73 3.32
C THR A 583 -7.81 -36.43 4.07
N SER A 584 -8.21 -35.89 5.22
CA SER A 584 -9.42 -36.30 5.96
C SER A 584 -10.68 -35.56 5.49
N VAL A 585 -10.55 -34.63 4.54
CA VAL A 585 -11.71 -33.96 3.93
C VAL A 585 -12.47 -34.95 3.06
N VAL A 586 -13.78 -35.09 3.31
CA VAL A 586 -14.66 -35.98 2.55
C VAL A 586 -15.29 -35.23 1.39
N TYR A 587 -14.87 -35.57 0.17
CA TYR A 587 -15.38 -35.01 -1.09
C TYR A 587 -16.52 -35.85 -1.66
N LYS A 588 -17.49 -35.18 -2.28
CA LYS A 588 -18.70 -35.78 -2.86
C LYS A 588 -18.89 -35.46 -4.33
N THR A 589 -18.04 -34.61 -4.90
CA THR A 589 -18.12 -34.15 -6.29
C THR A 589 -16.83 -34.46 -7.05
N ASP A 590 -16.92 -34.43 -8.39
CA ASP A 590 -15.77 -34.56 -9.28
C ASP A 590 -14.95 -33.26 -9.41
N ASP A 591 -15.31 -32.21 -8.65
CA ASP A 591 -14.55 -30.96 -8.51
C ASP A 591 -14.19 -30.69 -7.03
N PRO A 592 -13.19 -31.39 -6.49
CA PRO A 592 -12.78 -31.25 -5.09
C PRO A 592 -12.31 -29.83 -4.74
N LYS A 593 -11.75 -29.06 -5.68
CA LYS A 593 -11.29 -27.69 -5.43
C LYS A 593 -12.48 -26.80 -5.11
N THR A 594 -13.49 -26.80 -5.97
CA THR A 594 -14.71 -26.00 -5.77
C THR A 594 -15.46 -26.43 -4.52
N GLU A 595 -15.52 -27.74 -4.26
CA GLU A 595 -16.15 -28.29 -3.05
C GLU A 595 -15.41 -27.84 -1.77
N LEU A 596 -14.08 -27.92 -1.73
CA LEU A 596 -13.27 -27.46 -0.60
C LEU A 596 -13.48 -25.97 -0.33
N LEU A 597 -13.47 -25.14 -1.38
CA LEU A 597 -13.70 -23.70 -1.26
C LEU A 597 -15.10 -23.38 -0.70
N ASN A 598 -16.11 -24.14 -1.10
CA ASN A 598 -17.46 -24.03 -0.56
C ASN A 598 -17.53 -24.48 0.91
N MET A 599 -16.80 -25.53 1.30
CA MET A 599 -16.68 -25.95 2.70
C MET A 599 -16.03 -24.87 3.55
N MET A 600 -14.96 -24.23 3.08
CA MET A 600 -14.31 -23.12 3.77
C MET A 600 -15.22 -21.90 3.90
N ARG A 601 -15.91 -21.51 2.82
CA ARG A 601 -16.90 -20.43 2.85
C ARG A 601 -18.00 -20.70 3.88
N LYS A 602 -18.48 -21.94 3.96
CA LYS A 602 -19.48 -22.35 4.95
C LYS A 602 -18.94 -22.26 6.38
N ARG A 603 -17.73 -22.79 6.63
CA ARG A 603 -17.06 -22.75 7.94
C ARG A 603 -16.92 -21.31 8.44
N LEU A 604 -16.50 -20.40 7.56
CA LEU A 604 -16.21 -19.00 7.92
C LEU A 604 -17.43 -18.08 7.85
N SER A 605 -18.59 -18.57 7.40
CA SER A 605 -19.81 -17.76 7.30
C SER A 605 -20.17 -16.92 8.54
N PRO A 606 -19.89 -17.31 9.80
CA PRO A 606 -20.15 -16.46 10.96
C PRO A 606 -19.33 -15.16 11.01
N VAL A 607 -18.18 -15.11 10.34
CA VAL A 607 -17.26 -13.95 10.34
C VAL A 607 -17.15 -13.24 8.98
N LEU A 608 -17.77 -13.78 7.93
CA LEU A 608 -17.81 -13.12 6.61
C LEU A 608 -18.84 -11.98 6.63
N LEU A 609 -18.39 -10.76 6.34
CA LEU A 609 -19.23 -9.57 6.27
C LEU A 609 -19.74 -9.33 4.85
N PRO A 610 -21.02 -8.99 4.63
CA PRO A 610 -21.58 -8.72 3.30
C PRO A 610 -21.21 -7.33 2.75
N ARG A 611 -20.19 -6.65 3.32
CA ARG A 611 -19.86 -5.24 3.07
C ARG A 611 -19.66 -4.90 1.59
N TYR A 612 -19.08 -5.81 0.82
CA TYR A 612 -18.77 -5.62 -0.60
C TYR A 612 -19.85 -6.17 -1.53
N GLU A 613 -20.89 -6.82 -0.98
CA GLU A 613 -22.00 -7.33 -1.77
C GLU A 613 -22.88 -6.16 -2.26
N ILE A 614 -23.41 -6.31 -3.47
CA ILE A 614 -24.38 -5.38 -4.04
C ILE A 614 -25.76 -5.77 -3.48
N THR A 615 -25.97 -5.44 -2.22
CA THR A 615 -27.22 -5.58 -1.47
C THR A 615 -27.38 -4.39 -0.53
N ASP A 616 -28.60 -4.18 -0.04
CA ASP A 616 -28.92 -3.10 0.90
C ASP A 616 -28.46 -1.72 0.40
N THR A 617 -28.62 -1.49 -0.91
CA THR A 617 -28.36 -0.21 -1.57
C THR A 617 -29.65 0.61 -1.67
N ALA A 618 -29.53 1.90 -2.01
CA ALA A 618 -30.68 2.74 -2.35
C ALA A 618 -31.27 2.45 -3.75
N LEU A 619 -30.73 1.47 -4.50
CA LEU A 619 -31.19 1.07 -5.82
C LEU A 619 -32.31 0.03 -5.72
N SER A 620 -33.07 -0.16 -6.79
CA SER A 620 -34.00 -1.28 -6.89
C SER A 620 -33.29 -2.63 -7.03
N ASP A 621 -33.87 -3.70 -6.50
CA ASP A 621 -33.36 -5.08 -6.63
C ASP A 621 -33.09 -5.48 -8.09
N LYS A 622 -33.90 -4.97 -9.02
CA LYS A 622 -33.68 -5.17 -10.45
C LYS A 622 -32.35 -4.56 -10.88
N THR A 623 -32.07 -3.32 -10.47
CA THR A 623 -30.81 -2.62 -10.78
C THR A 623 -29.63 -3.30 -10.13
N GLU A 624 -29.75 -3.75 -8.88
CA GLU A 624 -28.70 -4.52 -8.20
C GLU A 624 -28.38 -5.81 -8.96
N LYS A 625 -29.40 -6.53 -9.45
CA LYS A 625 -29.21 -7.74 -10.28
C LYS A 625 -28.56 -7.42 -11.63
N GLU A 626 -28.91 -6.31 -12.27
CA GLU A 626 -28.26 -5.88 -13.51
C GLU A 626 -26.78 -5.57 -13.28
N LEU A 627 -26.43 -4.83 -12.23
CA LEU A 627 -25.03 -4.53 -11.90
C LEU A 627 -24.21 -5.80 -11.66
N LYS A 628 -24.78 -6.81 -10.98
CA LYS A 628 -24.11 -8.10 -10.74
C LYS A 628 -23.71 -8.83 -12.03
N ARG A 629 -24.36 -8.56 -13.17
CA ARG A 629 -23.96 -9.14 -14.47
C ARG A 629 -22.56 -8.70 -14.92
N ILE A 630 -22.08 -7.53 -14.48
CA ILE A 630 -20.71 -7.08 -14.77
C ILE A 630 -19.69 -8.08 -14.26
N GLY A 631 -19.92 -8.68 -13.08
CA GLY A 631 -19.03 -9.68 -12.49
C GLY A 631 -18.94 -10.99 -13.28
N GLN A 632 -19.78 -11.19 -14.30
CA GLN A 632 -19.81 -12.36 -15.17
C GLN A 632 -19.14 -12.12 -16.52
N VAL A 633 -18.67 -10.89 -16.80
CA VAL A 633 -17.99 -10.56 -18.06
C VAL A 633 -16.59 -11.17 -18.07
N ARG A 634 -16.25 -11.86 -19.16
CA ARG A 634 -14.99 -12.60 -19.35
C ARG A 634 -14.48 -12.42 -20.78
N GLY A 635 -13.17 -12.50 -20.95
CA GLY A 635 -12.51 -12.64 -22.27
C GLY A 635 -11.81 -11.39 -22.79
N GLU A 636 -11.24 -11.54 -24.00
CA GLU A 636 -10.23 -10.63 -24.57
C GLU A 636 -10.71 -9.19 -24.76
N GLY A 637 -12.03 -8.96 -24.87
CA GLY A 637 -12.59 -7.62 -24.95
C GLY A 637 -12.23 -6.73 -23.76
N LEU A 638 -11.94 -7.32 -22.60
CA LEU A 638 -11.54 -6.61 -21.39
C LEU A 638 -10.12 -6.02 -21.44
N GLN A 639 -9.27 -6.41 -22.40
CA GLN A 639 -7.89 -5.91 -22.52
C GLN A 639 -7.81 -4.38 -22.50
N THR A 640 -8.84 -3.72 -23.03
CA THR A 640 -8.89 -2.26 -23.13
C THR A 640 -9.45 -1.58 -21.88
N VAL A 641 -10.11 -2.34 -20.98
CA VAL A 641 -10.71 -1.85 -19.75
C VAL A 641 -9.64 -1.71 -18.66
N PRO A 642 -9.52 -0.55 -18.00
CA PRO A 642 -8.57 -0.35 -16.91
C PRO A 642 -8.84 -1.23 -15.70
N GLN A 643 -7.78 -1.47 -14.91
CA GLN A 643 -7.83 -2.36 -13.75
C GLN A 643 -8.74 -1.89 -12.62
N ILE A 644 -8.81 -0.58 -12.38
CA ILE A 644 -9.70 0.01 -11.39
C ILE A 644 -10.54 1.08 -12.06
N THR A 645 -11.85 0.91 -12.00
CA THR A 645 -12.82 1.91 -12.46
C THR A 645 -13.85 2.17 -11.37
N MET A 646 -14.19 3.44 -11.13
CA MET A 646 -15.24 3.82 -10.17
C MET A 646 -16.55 4.13 -10.89
N LEU A 647 -17.63 3.53 -10.42
CA LEU A 647 -18.98 3.70 -10.94
C LEU A 647 -19.88 4.28 -9.85
N MET A 648 -20.40 5.48 -10.09
CA MET A 648 -21.40 6.09 -9.22
C MET A 648 -22.79 6.03 -9.88
N VAL A 649 -23.74 5.41 -9.19
CA VAL A 649 -25.14 5.32 -9.62
C VAL A 649 -26.00 6.17 -8.69
N ARG A 650 -26.67 7.18 -9.26
CA ARG A 650 -27.67 7.96 -8.53
C ARG A 650 -29.03 7.26 -8.60
N SER A 651 -29.54 6.86 -7.44
CA SER A 651 -30.84 6.21 -7.30
C SER A 651 -32.00 7.14 -7.69
N LYS A 652 -33.18 6.57 -7.92
CA LYS A 652 -34.43 7.35 -8.11
C LYS A 652 -34.79 8.21 -6.89
N SER A 653 -34.34 7.82 -5.68
CA SER A 653 -34.50 8.62 -4.45
C SER A 653 -33.46 9.73 -4.31
N GLY A 654 -32.52 9.83 -5.25
CA GLY A 654 -31.49 10.88 -5.29
C GLY A 654 -30.27 10.58 -4.44
N LYS A 655 -30.15 9.38 -3.87
CA LYS A 655 -28.97 8.90 -3.12
C LYS A 655 -27.91 8.35 -4.07
N ASP A 656 -26.65 8.47 -3.66
CA ASP A 656 -25.51 7.94 -4.41
C ASP A 656 -25.05 6.61 -3.86
N GLU A 657 -24.93 5.63 -4.76
CA GLU A 657 -24.29 4.35 -4.50
C GLU A 657 -23.02 4.26 -5.34
N LEU A 658 -21.90 3.97 -4.68
CA LEU A 658 -20.59 3.88 -5.29
C LEU A 658 -20.18 2.40 -5.40
N PHE A 659 -19.63 2.05 -6.55
CA PHE A 659 -19.11 0.73 -6.86
C PHE A 659 -17.70 0.84 -7.43
N THR A 660 -16.88 -0.17 -7.16
CA THR A 660 -15.59 -0.35 -7.83
C THR A 660 -15.70 -1.54 -8.79
N LEU A 661 -15.27 -1.35 -10.02
CA LEU A 661 -15.10 -2.39 -11.03
C LEU A 661 -13.60 -2.72 -11.10
N LEU A 662 -13.29 -4.01 -10.91
CA LEU A 662 -11.93 -4.54 -10.87
C LEU A 662 -11.73 -5.51 -12.03
N HIS A 663 -10.90 -5.12 -12.99
CA HIS A 663 -10.48 -6.00 -14.08
C HIS A 663 -9.29 -6.85 -13.61
N ASN A 664 -9.55 -8.14 -13.44
CA ASN A 664 -8.60 -9.15 -13.00
C ASN A 664 -7.95 -9.76 -14.24
N ASN A 665 -6.67 -9.48 -14.44
CA ASN A 665 -5.89 -10.10 -15.50
C ASN A 665 -5.69 -11.58 -15.19
N ALA A 666 -5.87 -12.44 -16.20
CA ALA A 666 -5.48 -13.82 -16.14
C ALA A 666 -4.08 -14.03 -16.71
N HIS A 667 -3.37 -14.98 -16.11
CA HIS A 667 -2.02 -15.37 -16.53
C HIS A 667 -1.92 -16.89 -16.60
N THR A 668 -1.16 -17.39 -17.57
CA THR A 668 -0.79 -18.81 -17.69
C THR A 668 0.13 -19.20 -16.53
N ASN A 669 1.06 -18.32 -16.15
CA ASN A 669 1.87 -18.40 -14.94
C ASN A 669 2.34 -17.00 -14.47
N ILE A 670 2.59 -16.86 -13.16
CA ILE A 670 3.06 -15.62 -12.49
C ILE A 670 4.53 -15.72 -12.05
N SER A 671 5.32 -16.52 -12.77
CA SER A 671 6.72 -16.79 -12.43
C SER A 671 7.73 -15.93 -13.18
N SER A 672 7.28 -15.15 -14.18
CA SER A 672 8.16 -14.30 -14.98
C SER A 672 8.70 -13.12 -14.17
N LEU A 673 10.00 -12.87 -14.29
CA LEU A 673 10.68 -11.76 -13.62
C LEU A 673 10.56 -10.44 -14.38
N PHE A 674 10.58 -10.50 -15.72
CA PHE A 674 10.74 -9.32 -16.59
C PHE A 674 9.77 -9.27 -17.78
N ASP A 675 9.04 -10.36 -18.04
CA ASP A 675 8.14 -10.49 -19.19
C ASP A 675 6.80 -11.05 -18.72
N GLU A 676 6.00 -10.22 -18.04
CA GLU A 676 4.65 -10.59 -17.61
C GLU A 676 3.70 -10.70 -18.81
N GLU A 677 3.91 -9.87 -19.82
CA GLU A 677 3.05 -9.78 -21.00
C GLU A 677 3.00 -11.11 -21.76
N SER A 678 4.13 -11.80 -21.91
CA SER A 678 4.18 -13.12 -22.55
C SER A 678 3.34 -14.20 -21.86
N ASN A 679 3.00 -13.99 -20.57
CA ASN A 679 2.22 -14.93 -19.77
C ASN A 679 0.74 -14.54 -19.68
N ARG A 680 0.30 -13.48 -20.35
CA ARG A 680 -1.11 -13.05 -20.33
C ARG A 680 -2.02 -14.09 -20.98
N ASP A 681 -3.15 -14.34 -20.32
CA ASP A 681 -4.22 -15.23 -20.77
C ASP A 681 -5.50 -14.41 -20.97
N PHE A 682 -5.49 -13.56 -22.00
CA PHE A 682 -6.58 -12.60 -22.27
C PHE A 682 -7.96 -13.26 -22.38
N ALA A 683 -8.03 -14.51 -22.83
CA ALA A 683 -9.28 -15.26 -22.96
C ALA A 683 -9.96 -15.53 -21.60
N ASN A 684 -9.20 -15.52 -20.50
CA ASN A 684 -9.68 -15.75 -19.15
C ASN A 684 -9.66 -14.50 -18.27
N ASP A 685 -9.38 -13.32 -18.84
CA ASP A 685 -9.56 -12.04 -18.16
C ASP A 685 -11.01 -11.89 -17.68
N ASP A 686 -11.18 -11.22 -16.53
CA ASP A 686 -12.34 -11.39 -15.67
C ASP A 686 -12.66 -10.10 -14.91
N MET A 687 -13.94 -9.76 -14.76
CA MET A 687 -14.39 -8.64 -13.93
C MET A 687 -14.89 -9.08 -12.56
N THR A 688 -14.56 -8.27 -11.55
CA THR A 688 -15.20 -8.26 -10.22
C THR A 688 -15.87 -6.90 -10.02
N ILE A 689 -17.10 -6.86 -9.50
CA ILE A 689 -17.76 -5.61 -9.08
C ILE A 689 -18.08 -5.68 -7.59
N VAL A 690 -17.78 -4.61 -6.87
CA VAL A 690 -17.99 -4.51 -5.43
C VAL A 690 -18.68 -3.20 -5.06
N ARG A 691 -19.46 -3.23 -3.98
CA ARG A 691 -19.97 -2.01 -3.33
C ARG A 691 -18.83 -1.30 -2.58
N GLY A 692 -18.75 0.03 -2.73
CA GLY A 692 -17.74 0.88 -2.09
C GLY A 692 -16.44 0.98 -2.86
N VAL A 693 -15.43 1.53 -2.19
CA VAL A 693 -14.09 1.79 -2.74
C VAL A 693 -13.16 0.61 -2.45
N VAL A 694 -12.52 0.10 -3.50
CA VAL A 694 -11.39 -0.84 -3.41
C VAL A 694 -10.29 -0.37 -4.36
N GLY A 695 -9.09 -0.15 -3.84
CA GLY A 695 -7.94 0.32 -4.62
C GLY A 695 -7.80 1.84 -4.66
N SER A 696 -6.56 2.27 -4.83
CA SER A 696 -6.14 3.66 -4.61
C SER A 696 -6.06 4.49 -5.89
N TYR A 697 -6.02 3.85 -7.06
CA TYR A 697 -5.70 4.47 -8.35
C TYR A 697 -6.81 4.26 -9.38
N PRO A 698 -7.98 4.89 -9.22
CA PRO A 698 -9.03 4.80 -10.24
C PRO A 698 -8.52 5.38 -11.56
N ALA A 699 -8.57 4.57 -12.62
CA ALA A 699 -8.14 4.97 -13.94
C ALA A 699 -9.25 5.63 -14.76
N ALA A 700 -10.51 5.28 -14.47
CA ALA A 700 -11.69 5.81 -15.15
C ALA A 700 -12.88 6.00 -14.19
N PHE A 701 -13.77 6.91 -14.57
CA PHE A 701 -14.97 7.29 -13.81
C PHE A 701 -16.22 7.15 -14.67
N PHE A 702 -17.26 6.51 -14.12
CA PHE A 702 -18.60 6.45 -14.71
C PHE A 702 -19.64 7.09 -13.79
N SER A 703 -20.53 7.90 -14.37
CA SER A 703 -21.65 8.52 -13.65
C SER A 703 -22.97 8.19 -14.31
N LEU A 704 -23.82 7.42 -13.61
CA LEU A 704 -25.10 6.94 -14.12
C LEU A 704 -26.27 7.41 -13.27
N LYS A 705 -27.43 7.55 -13.90
CA LYS A 705 -28.73 7.46 -13.21
C LYS A 705 -29.20 6.01 -13.20
N GLU A 706 -29.99 5.63 -12.20
CA GLU A 706 -30.50 4.25 -12.04
C GLU A 706 -31.16 3.70 -13.32
N ASN A 707 -31.88 4.53 -14.09
CA ASN A 707 -32.52 4.10 -15.33
C ASN A 707 -31.57 3.82 -16.50
N GLN A 708 -30.30 4.24 -16.41
CA GLN A 708 -29.26 4.01 -17.43
C GLN A 708 -28.45 2.74 -17.16
N VAL A 709 -28.58 2.14 -15.97
CA VAL A 709 -27.76 0.99 -15.56
C VAL A 709 -27.86 -0.18 -16.53
N LYS A 710 -29.07 -0.52 -16.99
CA LYS A 710 -29.25 -1.63 -17.94
C LYS A 710 -28.47 -1.38 -19.24
N GLU A 711 -28.58 -0.17 -19.79
CA GLU A 711 -27.88 0.20 -21.02
C GLU A 711 -26.36 0.17 -20.84
N PHE A 712 -25.86 0.72 -19.73
CA PHE A 712 -24.44 0.66 -19.38
C PHE A 712 -23.94 -0.79 -19.29
N VAL A 713 -24.65 -1.65 -18.54
CA VAL A 713 -24.27 -3.07 -18.38
C VAL A 713 -24.27 -3.79 -19.72
N ASP A 714 -25.29 -3.58 -20.56
CA ASP A 714 -25.36 -4.22 -21.87
C ASP A 714 -24.22 -3.76 -22.80
N GLN A 715 -23.86 -2.46 -22.80
CA GLN A 715 -22.73 -1.95 -23.57
C GLN A 715 -21.39 -2.45 -23.01
N PHE A 716 -21.21 -2.42 -21.68
CA PHE A 716 -19.99 -2.89 -21.02
C PHE A 716 -19.75 -4.38 -21.29
N SER A 717 -20.79 -5.22 -21.18
CA SER A 717 -20.69 -6.66 -21.49
C SER A 717 -20.44 -6.97 -22.97
N ALA A 718 -20.63 -6.00 -23.87
CA ALA A 718 -20.47 -6.16 -25.30
C ALA A 718 -19.12 -5.61 -25.83
N ILE A 719 -18.24 -5.11 -24.96
CA ILE A 719 -16.91 -4.63 -25.37
C ILE A 719 -16.13 -5.79 -25.99
N GLN A 720 -15.62 -5.61 -27.21
CA GLN A 720 -14.73 -6.56 -27.88
C GLN A 720 -13.39 -5.95 -28.27
N ASN A 721 -13.30 -4.62 -28.33
CA ASN A 721 -12.13 -3.88 -28.78
C ASN A 721 -12.16 -2.45 -28.23
N GLU A 722 -11.12 -1.67 -28.54
CA GLU A 722 -10.95 -0.31 -28.04
C GLU A 722 -12.05 0.65 -28.51
N ALA A 723 -12.57 0.49 -29.73
CA ALA A 723 -13.64 1.35 -30.22
C ALA A 723 -14.95 1.17 -29.44
N ASP A 724 -15.26 -0.06 -29.02
CA ASP A 724 -16.41 -0.33 -28.17
C ASP A 724 -16.24 0.28 -26.78
N TYR A 725 -15.02 0.21 -26.23
CA TYR A 725 -14.70 0.83 -24.94
C TYR A 725 -14.81 2.36 -25.00
N VAL A 726 -14.23 2.99 -26.02
CA VAL A 726 -14.34 4.45 -26.22
C VAL A 726 -15.80 4.89 -26.38
N LYS A 727 -16.63 4.10 -27.08
CA LYS A 727 -18.07 4.38 -27.21
C LYS A 727 -18.81 4.32 -25.88
N LEU A 728 -18.44 3.38 -24.99
CA LEU A 728 -18.95 3.34 -23.63
C LEU A 728 -18.53 4.60 -22.85
N LEU A 729 -17.26 5.00 -22.96
CA LEU A 729 -16.74 6.22 -22.32
C LEU A 729 -17.49 7.47 -22.80
N ASP A 730 -17.72 7.61 -24.11
CA ASP A 730 -18.48 8.73 -24.70
C ASP A 730 -19.89 8.87 -24.11
N SER A 731 -20.50 7.74 -23.73
CA SER A 731 -21.88 7.70 -23.24
C SER A 731 -21.99 7.98 -21.75
N PHE A 732 -20.99 7.56 -20.95
CA PHE A 732 -21.15 7.46 -19.50
C PHE A 732 -19.99 7.97 -18.65
N ALA A 733 -18.81 8.21 -19.24
CA ALA A 733 -17.62 8.52 -18.47
C ALA A 733 -17.49 10.00 -18.11
N ILE A 734 -16.80 10.25 -17.00
CA ILE A 734 -16.27 11.57 -16.65
C ILE A 734 -14.78 11.55 -16.97
N ARG A 735 -14.43 12.07 -18.14
CA ARG A 735 -13.05 12.11 -18.65
C ARG A 735 -12.21 13.15 -17.90
N ARG A 736 -10.89 12.99 -17.91
CA ARG A 736 -9.95 13.96 -17.31
C ARG A 736 -10.06 15.36 -17.88
N SER A 737 -10.50 15.47 -19.15
CA SER A 737 -10.72 16.73 -19.85
C SER A 737 -12.05 17.40 -19.50
N SER A 738 -12.95 16.68 -18.81
CA SER A 738 -14.28 17.18 -18.50
C SER A 738 -14.27 18.21 -17.38
N GLU A 739 -14.99 19.31 -17.55
CA GLU A 739 -15.28 20.29 -16.49
C GLU A 739 -15.92 19.66 -15.24
N LYS A 740 -16.53 18.48 -15.38
CA LYS A 740 -17.18 17.74 -14.28
C LYS A 740 -16.23 16.88 -13.47
N PHE A 741 -14.96 16.78 -13.86
CA PHE A 741 -13.98 15.91 -13.21
C PHE A 741 -13.83 16.24 -11.72
N TRP A 742 -13.51 17.49 -11.37
CA TRP A 742 -13.31 17.88 -9.96
C TRP A 742 -14.57 17.75 -9.10
N PRO A 743 -15.76 18.22 -9.53
CA PRO A 743 -17.00 17.99 -8.78
C PRO A 743 -17.31 16.50 -8.58
N PHE A 744 -16.99 15.64 -9.55
CA PHE A 744 -17.22 14.20 -9.43
C PHE A 744 -16.22 13.53 -8.49
N SER A 745 -14.94 13.90 -8.57
CA SER A 745 -13.87 13.50 -7.63
C SER A 745 -14.27 13.83 -6.19
N ASP A 746 -14.66 15.08 -5.92
CA ASP A 746 -15.07 15.52 -4.58
C ASP A 746 -16.27 14.72 -4.06
N ARG A 747 -17.21 14.38 -4.95
CA ARG A 747 -18.38 13.56 -4.62
C ARG A 747 -17.99 12.14 -4.24
N ILE A 748 -17.03 11.52 -4.95
CA ILE A 748 -16.47 10.22 -4.58
C ILE A 748 -15.78 10.28 -3.23
N HIS A 749 -14.88 11.23 -3.01
CA HIS A 749 -14.17 11.34 -1.73
C HIS A 749 -15.11 11.63 -0.56
N ASN A 750 -16.15 12.46 -0.77
CA ASN A 750 -17.17 12.68 0.24
C ASN A 750 -17.95 11.40 0.56
N TRP A 751 -18.36 10.64 -0.47
CA TRP A 751 -19.00 9.34 -0.27
C TRP A 751 -18.08 8.38 0.50
N TYR A 752 -16.81 8.30 0.13
CA TYR A 752 -15.83 7.41 0.75
C TYR A 752 -15.62 7.77 2.23
N ARG A 753 -15.42 9.07 2.52
CA ARG A 753 -15.29 9.60 3.89
C ARG A 753 -16.51 9.34 4.76
N THR A 754 -17.72 9.38 4.20
CA THR A 754 -18.95 9.14 4.97
C THR A 754 -19.20 7.65 5.20
N ASN A 755 -19.01 6.80 4.19
CA ASN A 755 -19.43 5.39 4.23
C ASN A 755 -18.31 4.43 4.67
N GLN A 756 -17.04 4.84 4.57
CA GLN A 756 -15.87 4.06 4.99
C GLN A 756 -14.86 4.98 5.70
N PRO A 757 -15.25 5.64 6.81
CA PRO A 757 -14.46 6.70 7.45
C PRO A 757 -13.11 6.23 8.01
N ILE A 758 -12.99 4.94 8.34
CA ILE A 758 -11.74 4.36 8.86
C ILE A 758 -10.74 4.13 7.74
N GLU A 759 -11.20 3.67 6.57
CA GLU A 759 -10.33 3.38 5.42
C GLU A 759 -10.09 4.61 4.54
N PHE A 760 -10.90 5.66 4.68
CA PHE A 760 -10.83 6.85 3.85
C PHE A 760 -9.41 7.46 3.82
N GLY A 761 -8.84 7.48 2.62
CA GLY A 761 -7.77 8.37 2.21
C GLY A 761 -8.08 8.94 0.84
N LEU A 762 -7.36 10.00 0.46
CA LEU A 762 -7.47 10.53 -0.90
C LEU A 762 -7.01 9.48 -1.91
N LEU A 763 -7.82 9.31 -2.96
CA LEU A 763 -7.48 8.51 -4.14
C LEU A 763 -6.46 9.26 -5.00
N ASP A 764 -5.67 8.52 -5.76
CA ASP A 764 -4.59 9.06 -6.58
C ASP A 764 -4.95 9.05 -8.07
N TYR A 765 -4.66 10.16 -8.76
CA TYR A 765 -5.03 10.39 -10.16
C TYR A 765 -3.85 10.39 -11.14
N ASN A 766 -2.65 9.98 -10.71
CA ASN A 766 -1.50 9.84 -11.61
C ASN A 766 -1.71 8.76 -12.69
N ARG A 767 -2.61 7.79 -12.44
CA ARG A 767 -2.98 6.71 -13.38
C ARG A 767 -4.31 6.94 -14.09
N PHE A 768 -4.89 8.14 -13.97
CA PHE A 768 -6.14 8.46 -14.64
C PHE A 768 -5.93 8.56 -16.15
N GLU A 769 -6.72 7.83 -16.91
CA GLU A 769 -6.49 7.67 -18.35
C GLU A 769 -6.90 8.92 -19.15
N ASN A 770 -6.33 9.05 -20.35
CA ASN A 770 -6.65 10.13 -21.29
C ASN A 770 -7.76 9.78 -22.29
N ARG A 771 -8.16 8.50 -22.33
CA ARG A 771 -9.04 7.97 -23.35
C ARG A 771 -10.45 8.49 -23.32
#